data_AF-A0A2E6XHR7-F1
#
_entry.id   AF-A0A2E6XHR7-F1
#
_cell.length_a   1.000
_cell.length_b   1.000
_cell.length_c   1.000
_cell.angle_alpha   90.00
_cell.angle_beta   90.00
_cell.angle_gamma   90.00
#
_symmetry.space_group_name_H-M   'P 1'
#
loop_
_entity.id
_entity.type
_entity.pdbx_description
1 polymer ?
#
loop_
_entity_poly.entity_id
_entity_poly.type
_entity_poly.pdbx_seq_one_letter_code
_entity_poly.pdbx_strand_id
1 'polypeptide(L)'
;MAPGEYLGDGSLGTVEVGPGEAIQIRSLNAISGDVAFLGIPNENGIRMAVEDYGQIDGHDVEVGTGMDDLCSADGGQAAAQIIVADEDVIGVIGTSCSGAATAASPLISEAGMVMVSGSNTSPALTSDLAGTAGPNYHAGYFRTAHNDLYQGQAAANFALQVLGVSSAAAIHDGDPYTEGLARAFADAFEAGGGTLTGFTAVNKGDTDMVPVLTEVAAGGPELLFFPIFQPEGDFIIQQSETVAGLEGTVMMAADGLLNSNYLALAETEGMYFSGPDVRYGENFNQSTGATAADVLADYEAEFGEAPAAPFWAHSYDAAVLLLDAIDAASYDQDGTLVIDRAGVREHLHSVSNYSGLIGSMSCDDFGDCSSAKITVIQNTDSTDYAASTANVVYEYAPLAGGEQVGDIEAIVQPKSGGTFILATTQGGAHVNHGMQSGVGIGLPSSKVFASLVTLDSTWTPHPYLATDWNISGDGLTATFNLVEGATFHDGEPITSEDVAFSIQAVQANHPFKPMLAPITGFDTSDPHTIVLTLDHPHPALVAAVSDVLLPIMPKHIFDDGTPIEELREHPRNHTDVVGSGPFTLTEFVSGERIHLTKNEDFFIPGRPYLDEIIINVVADENSAILGLENGEIDAYGFANPLNAQRIAENADLVLDNDHAFGVGPTNELQFNLNSEALSDLRVRQAIALAIDRDFVTGTLHMGQTREQLTSIHPDSPWYNADVERYDVDLDRARELLAEAGHADGLELSITYIPGPDAHQKNVAEYIAQAVDEIGITVTVNQPADIGSWAGMFYAPDPEPWDMTMNAYFNWGDPVIGVHRIYMCDNAIKGHFVNNSEYCNERVDELLLSAAQSNDFDERKAAYDEFQEITSEEVPLYYINTLPIYLGRHPDVINVPDGPWGFMTSMMDTWLDR
;
A
#
# COMPACT_ATOMS: atom_id res chain seq x y z
N MET A 1 -0.60 -51.61 -14.92
CA MET A 1 -1.53 -52.75 -14.75
C MET A 1 -1.81 -53.40 -16.10
N ALA A 2 -2.25 -54.66 -16.14
CA ALA A 2 -2.67 -55.30 -17.41
C ALA A 2 -4.05 -54.75 -17.83
N PRO A 3 -4.46 -54.82 -19.11
CA PRO A 3 -5.78 -54.36 -19.54
C PRO A 3 -6.88 -55.13 -18.77
N GLY A 4 -7.64 -54.43 -17.92
CA GLY A 4 -8.72 -54.99 -17.10
C GLY A 4 -8.54 -54.97 -15.58
N GLU A 5 -7.57 -54.25 -15.03
CA GLU A 5 -7.47 -53.93 -13.59
C GLU A 5 -7.69 -52.42 -13.40
N TYR A 6 -8.89 -52.00 -12.99
CA TYR A 6 -9.21 -50.68 -12.44
C TYR A 6 -9.42 -50.82 -10.92
N LEU A 7 -9.22 -49.75 -10.15
CA LEU A 7 -9.49 -49.76 -8.70
C LEU A 7 -11.00 -49.72 -8.43
N GLY A 8 -11.44 -50.39 -7.36
CA GLY A 8 -12.86 -50.44 -6.96
C GLY A 8 -13.57 -51.77 -7.21
N ASP A 9 -14.65 -51.97 -6.46
CA ASP A 9 -15.49 -53.18 -6.48
C ASP A 9 -16.97 -52.89 -6.81
N GLY A 10 -17.28 -51.64 -7.20
CA GLY A 10 -18.62 -51.13 -7.47
C GLY A 10 -19.50 -50.92 -6.25
N SER A 11 -19.01 -51.11 -5.02
CA SER A 11 -19.83 -51.08 -3.80
C SER A 11 -20.44 -49.71 -3.49
N LEU A 12 -19.84 -48.62 -4.00
CA LEU A 12 -20.32 -47.23 -3.84
C LEU A 12 -20.94 -46.66 -5.13
N GLY A 13 -21.14 -47.50 -6.15
CA GLY A 13 -21.65 -47.09 -7.45
C GLY A 13 -20.56 -46.55 -8.38
N THR A 14 -20.94 -46.35 -9.64
CA THR A 14 -20.09 -45.86 -10.72
C THR A 14 -20.71 -44.64 -11.37
N VAL A 15 -19.90 -43.70 -11.84
CA VAL A 15 -20.31 -42.56 -12.68
C VAL A 15 -19.89 -42.85 -14.13
N GLU A 16 -20.80 -42.65 -15.08
CA GLU A 16 -20.53 -42.82 -16.52
C GLU A 16 -20.43 -41.44 -17.17
N VAL A 17 -19.28 -41.12 -17.79
CA VAL A 17 -19.04 -39.85 -18.48
C VAL A 17 -19.00 -40.12 -19.99
N GLY A 18 -20.01 -39.64 -20.72
CA GLY A 18 -20.17 -39.90 -22.14
C GLY A 18 -19.17 -39.13 -23.02
N PRO A 19 -19.00 -39.52 -24.30
CA PRO A 19 -18.08 -38.84 -25.22
C PRO A 19 -18.35 -37.33 -25.32
N GLY A 20 -17.38 -36.51 -24.91
CA GLY A 20 -17.47 -35.05 -24.92
C GLY A 20 -18.23 -34.44 -23.71
N GLU A 21 -18.60 -35.26 -22.73
CA GLU A 21 -19.04 -34.80 -21.41
C GLU A 21 -17.82 -34.67 -20.47
N ALA A 22 -17.92 -33.74 -19.51
CA ALA A 22 -16.87 -33.49 -18.54
C ALA A 22 -17.10 -34.24 -17.23
N ILE A 23 -16.00 -34.65 -16.60
CA ILE A 23 -15.96 -35.22 -15.26
C ILE A 23 -16.35 -34.15 -14.25
N GLN A 24 -17.33 -34.44 -13.38
CA GLN A 24 -17.87 -33.46 -12.45
C GLN A 24 -17.26 -33.62 -11.04
N ILE A 25 -16.60 -32.56 -10.56
CA ILE A 25 -16.23 -32.37 -9.15
C ILE A 25 -16.87 -31.08 -8.63
N ARG A 26 -16.81 -30.83 -7.32
CA ARG A 26 -17.34 -29.58 -6.72
C ARG A 26 -16.34 -28.94 -5.78
N SER A 27 -16.30 -27.61 -5.75
CA SER A 27 -15.65 -26.85 -4.67
C SER A 27 -16.71 -26.44 -3.64
N LEU A 28 -16.32 -26.50 -2.36
CA LEU A 28 -17.14 -26.08 -1.23
C LEU A 28 -16.24 -25.26 -0.30
N ASN A 29 -16.31 -23.93 -0.34
CA ASN A 29 -15.42 -23.04 0.42
C ASN A 29 -16.19 -21.82 0.93
N ALA A 30 -15.64 -21.08 1.89
CA ALA A 30 -16.21 -19.81 2.35
C ALA A 30 -15.85 -18.70 1.35
N ILE A 31 -16.76 -18.37 0.43
CA ILE A 31 -16.48 -17.49 -0.72
C ILE A 31 -17.21 -16.15 -0.64
N SER A 32 -17.92 -15.90 0.46
CA SER A 32 -18.56 -14.62 0.77
C SER A 32 -18.47 -14.27 2.25
N GLY A 33 -18.79 -13.02 2.58
CA GLY A 33 -18.72 -12.49 3.95
C GLY A 33 -17.28 -12.26 4.44
N ASP A 34 -17.15 -12.03 5.74
CA ASP A 34 -15.91 -11.54 6.36
C ASP A 34 -14.76 -12.57 6.35
N VAL A 35 -15.06 -13.83 6.03
CA VAL A 35 -14.10 -14.94 5.96
C VAL A 35 -13.81 -15.40 4.53
N ALA A 36 -14.27 -14.65 3.53
CA ALA A 36 -14.02 -14.93 2.11
C ALA A 36 -12.53 -14.97 1.76
N PHE A 37 -11.70 -14.23 2.52
CA PHE A 37 -10.24 -14.22 2.36
C PHE A 37 -9.61 -15.61 2.52
N LEU A 38 -10.27 -16.55 3.19
CA LEU A 38 -9.82 -17.94 3.31
C LEU A 38 -10.23 -18.79 2.10
N GLY A 39 -11.48 -18.66 1.64
CA GLY A 39 -12.03 -19.58 0.65
C GLY A 39 -11.78 -19.19 -0.81
N ILE A 40 -11.65 -17.89 -1.12
CA ILE A 40 -11.34 -17.44 -2.49
C ILE A 40 -9.97 -17.98 -2.95
N PRO A 41 -8.88 -17.85 -2.16
CA PRO A 41 -7.59 -18.45 -2.54
C PRO A 41 -7.65 -19.97 -2.72
N ASN A 42 -8.47 -20.67 -1.92
CA ASN A 42 -8.67 -22.11 -2.04
C ASN A 42 -9.37 -22.46 -3.36
N GLU A 43 -10.45 -21.77 -3.72
CA GLU A 43 -11.17 -21.97 -4.97
C GLU A 43 -10.28 -21.72 -6.20
N ASN A 44 -9.47 -20.67 -6.12
CA ASN A 44 -8.48 -20.33 -7.14
C ASN A 44 -7.42 -21.43 -7.28
N GLY A 45 -6.85 -21.91 -6.18
CA GLY A 45 -5.89 -23.02 -6.19
C GLY A 45 -6.48 -24.32 -6.76
N ILE A 46 -7.76 -24.62 -6.50
CA ILE A 46 -8.47 -25.78 -7.07
C ILE A 46 -8.59 -25.62 -8.59
N ARG A 47 -8.94 -24.43 -9.07
CA ARG A 47 -9.09 -24.16 -10.50
C ARG A 47 -7.77 -24.33 -11.25
N MET A 48 -6.69 -23.78 -10.70
CA MET A 48 -5.35 -23.92 -11.26
C MET A 48 -4.90 -25.39 -11.29
N ALA A 49 -5.17 -26.16 -10.23
CA ALA A 49 -4.87 -27.59 -10.22
C ALA A 49 -5.57 -28.36 -11.34
N VAL A 50 -6.84 -28.06 -11.61
CA VAL A 50 -7.59 -28.69 -12.71
C VAL A 50 -7.02 -28.31 -14.07
N GLU A 51 -6.65 -27.04 -14.26
CA GLU A 51 -6.03 -26.57 -15.50
C GLU A 51 -4.67 -27.23 -15.75
N ASP A 52 -3.81 -27.26 -14.73
CA ASP A 52 -2.47 -27.86 -14.79
C ASP A 52 -2.51 -29.38 -15.02
N TYR A 53 -3.50 -30.06 -14.42
CA TYR A 53 -3.69 -31.50 -14.59
C TYR A 53 -4.16 -31.84 -16.01
N GLY A 54 -5.10 -31.06 -16.53
CA GLY A 54 -5.69 -31.27 -17.84
C GLY A 54 -6.71 -32.42 -17.88
N GLN A 55 -6.79 -33.09 -19.03
CA GLN A 55 -7.82 -34.10 -19.30
C GLN A 55 -7.47 -35.47 -18.71
N ILE A 56 -8.49 -36.16 -18.18
CA ILE A 56 -8.41 -37.57 -17.75
C ILE A 56 -9.02 -38.44 -18.85
N ASP A 57 -8.21 -39.33 -19.43
CA ASP A 57 -8.63 -40.22 -20.53
C ASP A 57 -9.36 -39.51 -21.70
N GLY A 58 -9.03 -38.23 -21.94
CA GLY A 58 -9.61 -37.39 -23.00
C GLY A 58 -10.90 -36.66 -22.64
N HIS A 59 -11.31 -36.68 -21.37
CA HIS A 59 -12.42 -35.91 -20.82
C HIS A 59 -11.92 -34.71 -20.02
N ASP A 60 -12.57 -33.56 -20.21
CA ASP A 60 -12.34 -32.36 -19.39
C ASP A 60 -12.88 -32.61 -17.96
N VAL A 61 -12.36 -31.85 -16.99
CA VAL A 61 -12.84 -31.88 -15.60
C VAL A 61 -13.45 -30.52 -15.27
N GLU A 62 -14.66 -30.51 -14.74
CA GLU A 62 -15.37 -29.29 -14.34
C GLU A 62 -15.61 -29.28 -12.82
N VAL A 63 -15.19 -28.20 -12.18
CA VAL A 63 -15.41 -27.94 -10.73
C VAL A 63 -16.85 -27.47 -10.44
N GLY A 64 -17.62 -27.14 -11.49
CA GLY A 64 -18.92 -26.51 -11.35
C GLY A 64 -18.83 -25.11 -10.74
N THR A 65 -19.97 -24.53 -10.37
CA THR A 65 -20.01 -23.29 -9.60
C THR A 65 -19.64 -23.55 -8.15
N GLY A 66 -18.71 -22.77 -7.61
CA GLY A 66 -18.32 -22.85 -6.21
C GLY A 66 -19.51 -22.69 -5.26
N MET A 67 -19.55 -23.56 -4.25
CA MET A 67 -20.59 -23.51 -3.23
C MET A 67 -20.06 -22.87 -1.96
N ASP A 68 -20.87 -21.99 -1.40
CA ASP A 68 -20.50 -21.22 -0.20
C ASP A 68 -20.84 -21.99 1.08
N ASP A 69 -19.81 -22.32 1.87
CA ASP A 69 -19.98 -22.95 3.18
C ASP A 69 -20.19 -21.95 4.33
N LEU A 70 -20.00 -20.64 4.06
CA LEU A 70 -20.13 -19.54 5.02
C LEU A 70 -19.31 -19.73 6.31
N CYS A 71 -18.26 -20.57 6.27
CA CYS A 71 -17.52 -21.02 7.45
C CYS A 71 -18.43 -21.52 8.59
N SER A 72 -19.54 -22.18 8.25
CA SER A 72 -20.58 -22.55 9.22
C SER A 72 -21.12 -23.96 9.01
N ALA A 73 -21.60 -24.58 10.09
CA ALA A 73 -22.25 -25.89 10.01
C ALA A 73 -23.50 -25.87 9.12
N ASP A 74 -24.32 -24.81 9.21
CA ASP A 74 -25.53 -24.67 8.40
C ASP A 74 -25.22 -24.49 6.91
N GLY A 75 -24.22 -23.66 6.58
CA GLY A 75 -23.76 -23.45 5.20
C GLY A 75 -23.17 -24.73 4.59
N GLY A 76 -22.26 -25.39 5.32
CA GLY A 76 -21.71 -26.68 4.92
C GLY A 76 -22.78 -27.75 4.69
N GLN A 77 -23.78 -27.85 5.58
CA GLN A 77 -24.89 -28.77 5.41
C GLN A 77 -25.74 -28.45 4.18
N ALA A 78 -26.10 -27.16 3.98
CA ALA A 78 -26.94 -26.73 2.88
C ALA A 78 -26.27 -26.99 1.52
N ALA A 79 -24.99 -26.66 1.40
CA ALA A 79 -24.22 -26.92 0.19
C ALA A 79 -24.06 -28.42 -0.08
N ALA A 80 -23.71 -29.21 0.95
CA ALA A 80 -23.61 -30.67 0.80
C ALA A 80 -24.92 -31.30 0.31
N GLN A 81 -26.08 -30.83 0.76
CA GLN A 81 -27.39 -31.30 0.27
C GLN A 81 -27.60 -31.03 -1.23
N ILE A 82 -27.06 -29.93 -1.75
CA ILE A 82 -27.13 -29.59 -3.18
C ILE A 82 -26.17 -30.50 -3.96
N ILE A 83 -24.93 -30.66 -3.48
CA ILE A 83 -23.91 -31.50 -4.12
C ILE A 83 -24.39 -32.95 -4.23
N VAL A 84 -24.85 -33.56 -3.13
CA VAL A 84 -25.24 -34.99 -3.14
C VAL A 84 -26.51 -35.29 -3.92
N ALA A 85 -27.27 -34.27 -4.34
CA ALA A 85 -28.41 -34.42 -5.23
C ALA A 85 -28.00 -34.59 -6.71
N ASP A 86 -26.75 -34.27 -7.03
CA ASP A 86 -26.14 -34.46 -8.35
C ASP A 86 -25.38 -35.79 -8.38
N GLU A 87 -26.00 -36.82 -8.99
CA GLU A 87 -25.44 -38.17 -9.03
C GLU A 87 -24.18 -38.28 -9.90
N ASP A 88 -23.87 -37.27 -10.72
CA ASP A 88 -22.70 -37.24 -11.61
C ASP A 88 -21.44 -36.73 -10.89
N VAL A 89 -21.58 -36.09 -9.72
CA VAL A 89 -20.44 -35.58 -8.95
C VAL A 89 -19.65 -36.73 -8.32
N ILE A 90 -18.33 -36.71 -8.47
CA ILE A 90 -17.46 -37.79 -7.97
C ILE A 90 -16.88 -37.45 -6.60
N GLY A 91 -16.43 -36.20 -6.43
CA GLY A 91 -15.82 -35.73 -5.19
C GLY A 91 -15.92 -34.23 -5.00
N VAL A 92 -15.62 -33.80 -3.79
CA VAL A 92 -15.70 -32.42 -3.33
C VAL A 92 -14.34 -31.98 -2.78
N ILE A 93 -13.85 -30.80 -3.18
CA ILE A 93 -12.71 -30.15 -2.54
C ILE A 93 -13.23 -29.05 -1.62
N GLY A 94 -12.90 -29.15 -0.33
CA GLY A 94 -13.48 -28.31 0.72
C GLY A 94 -13.67 -29.07 2.04
N THR A 95 -14.12 -28.44 3.12
CA THR A 95 -14.56 -27.05 3.30
C THR A 95 -13.40 -26.11 3.61
N SER A 96 -13.64 -24.79 3.65
CA SER A 96 -12.68 -23.83 4.24
C SER A 96 -12.55 -24.07 5.75
N CYS A 97 -13.68 -24.20 6.45
CA CYS A 97 -13.70 -24.29 7.91
C CYS A 97 -14.07 -25.69 8.42
N SER A 98 -13.39 -26.15 9.48
CA SER A 98 -13.61 -27.47 10.09
C SER A 98 -15.04 -27.64 10.64
N GLY A 99 -15.65 -26.57 11.14
CA GLY A 99 -17.05 -26.54 11.56
C GLY A 99 -18.04 -26.87 10.43
N ALA A 100 -17.78 -26.39 9.20
CA ALA A 100 -18.60 -26.68 8.04
C ALA A 100 -18.46 -28.16 7.60
N ALA A 101 -17.24 -28.69 7.58
CA ALA A 101 -16.99 -30.09 7.23
C ALA A 101 -17.67 -31.07 8.18
N THR A 102 -17.76 -30.74 9.47
CA THR A 102 -18.46 -31.57 10.46
C THR A 102 -19.92 -31.83 10.06
N ALA A 103 -20.56 -30.88 9.36
CA ALA A 103 -21.93 -31.02 8.88
C ALA A 103 -22.03 -31.55 7.43
N ALA A 104 -21.06 -31.22 6.56
CA ALA A 104 -21.04 -31.62 5.15
C ALA A 104 -20.59 -33.07 4.94
N SER A 105 -19.49 -33.47 5.60
CA SER A 105 -18.82 -34.76 5.46
C SER A 105 -19.74 -35.98 5.59
N PRO A 106 -20.64 -36.10 6.60
CA PRO A 106 -21.54 -37.25 6.69
C PRO A 106 -22.45 -37.41 5.47
N LEU A 107 -22.97 -36.30 4.91
CA LEU A 107 -23.86 -36.35 3.75
C LEU A 107 -23.13 -36.81 2.49
N ILE A 108 -21.95 -36.24 2.24
CA ILE A 108 -21.09 -36.58 1.10
C ILE A 108 -20.63 -38.04 1.21
N SER A 109 -20.25 -38.47 2.42
CA SER A 109 -19.85 -39.86 2.70
C SER A 109 -20.98 -40.85 2.43
N GLU A 110 -22.21 -40.58 2.88
CA GLU A 110 -23.40 -41.41 2.66
C GLU A 110 -23.79 -41.52 1.17
N ALA A 111 -23.51 -40.49 0.38
CA ALA A 111 -23.71 -40.49 -1.07
C ALA A 111 -22.64 -41.31 -1.83
N GLY A 112 -21.64 -41.86 -1.14
CA GLY A 112 -20.55 -42.62 -1.73
C GLY A 112 -19.44 -41.74 -2.35
N MET A 113 -19.58 -40.42 -2.30
CA MET A 113 -18.59 -39.46 -2.80
C MET A 113 -17.40 -39.33 -1.83
N VAL A 114 -16.33 -38.66 -2.26
CA VAL A 114 -15.20 -38.28 -1.40
C VAL A 114 -15.17 -36.79 -1.15
N MET A 115 -14.60 -36.39 -0.02
CA MET A 115 -14.34 -34.99 0.34
C MET A 115 -12.87 -34.86 0.72
N VAL A 116 -12.13 -33.97 0.06
CA VAL A 116 -10.72 -33.69 0.37
C VAL A 116 -10.60 -32.22 0.74
N SER A 117 -10.33 -31.90 2.00
CA SER A 117 -10.16 -30.50 2.42
C SER A 117 -8.69 -30.06 2.34
N GLY A 118 -8.46 -28.94 1.67
CA GLY A 118 -7.20 -28.22 1.71
C GLY A 118 -7.00 -27.35 2.95
N SER A 119 -8.02 -27.15 3.78
CA SER A 119 -8.01 -26.09 4.82
C SER A 119 -8.48 -26.52 6.21
N ASN A 120 -9.04 -27.73 6.36
CA ASN A 120 -9.54 -28.19 7.67
C ASN A 120 -8.44 -28.87 8.50
N THR A 121 -7.99 -28.18 9.55
CA THR A 121 -6.90 -28.66 10.41
C THR A 121 -7.38 -29.47 11.62
N SER A 122 -8.68 -29.44 11.93
CA SER A 122 -9.23 -30.07 13.14
C SER A 122 -9.06 -31.60 13.13
N PRO A 123 -8.39 -32.20 14.12
CA PRO A 123 -8.21 -33.66 14.22
C PRO A 123 -9.54 -34.43 14.33
N ALA A 124 -10.63 -33.73 14.67
CA ALA A 124 -11.94 -34.33 14.81
C ALA A 124 -12.46 -34.99 13.52
N LEU A 125 -11.99 -34.54 12.35
CA LEU A 125 -12.46 -35.00 11.05
C LEU A 125 -11.68 -36.20 10.51
N THR A 126 -10.49 -36.48 11.02
CA THR A 126 -9.62 -37.58 10.57
C THR A 126 -9.09 -38.42 11.73
N SER A 127 -7.96 -38.02 12.31
CA SER A 127 -7.13 -38.85 13.19
C SER A 127 -6.72 -38.09 14.44
N ASP A 128 -6.80 -38.77 15.58
CA ASP A 128 -6.30 -38.28 16.86
C ASP A 128 -4.78 -38.48 17.03
N LEU A 129 -4.10 -38.96 15.99
CA LEU A 129 -2.67 -39.33 15.98
C LEU A 129 -2.28 -40.43 16.98
N ALA A 130 -3.25 -41.02 17.67
CA ALA A 130 -3.09 -42.17 18.57
C ALA A 130 -3.56 -43.48 17.90
N GLY A 131 -3.81 -43.45 16.60
CA GLY A 131 -4.30 -44.58 15.81
C GLY A 131 -5.80 -44.82 15.98
N THR A 132 -6.58 -43.78 16.33
CA THR A 132 -8.03 -43.84 16.34
C THR A 132 -8.67 -42.70 15.55
N ALA A 133 -9.88 -42.94 15.06
CA ALA A 133 -10.62 -41.97 14.30
C ALA A 133 -11.09 -40.81 15.19
N GLY A 134 -11.05 -39.60 14.65
CA GLY A 134 -11.64 -38.42 15.26
C GLY A 134 -13.16 -38.57 15.47
N PRO A 135 -13.75 -37.85 16.45
CA PRO A 135 -15.18 -37.96 16.77
C PRO A 135 -16.15 -37.65 15.62
N ASN A 136 -15.72 -36.88 14.63
CA ASN A 136 -16.51 -36.49 13.44
C ASN A 136 -15.96 -37.12 12.14
N TYR A 137 -15.16 -38.17 12.26
CA TYR A 137 -14.65 -38.90 11.10
C TYR A 137 -15.78 -39.65 10.37
N HIS A 138 -15.80 -39.49 9.05
CA HIS A 138 -16.66 -40.24 8.14
C HIS A 138 -15.83 -40.83 7.00
N ALA A 139 -16.14 -42.07 6.59
CA ALA A 139 -15.40 -42.74 5.54
C ALA A 139 -15.46 -41.96 4.22
N GLY A 140 -14.33 -41.74 3.55
CA GLY A 140 -14.26 -40.91 2.34
C GLY A 140 -13.98 -39.43 2.59
N TYR A 141 -13.77 -39.02 3.85
CA TYR A 141 -13.19 -37.73 4.18
C TYR A 141 -11.66 -37.82 4.25
N PHE A 142 -10.99 -36.86 3.64
CA PHE A 142 -9.54 -36.70 3.60
C PHE A 142 -9.15 -35.23 3.79
N ARG A 143 -7.88 -34.97 4.12
CA ARG A 143 -7.33 -33.61 4.11
C ARG A 143 -5.86 -33.57 3.71
N THR A 144 -5.44 -32.45 3.15
CA THR A 144 -4.02 -32.09 2.94
C THR A 144 -3.54 -31.00 3.92
N ALA A 145 -4.46 -30.30 4.59
CA ALA A 145 -4.15 -29.38 5.70
C ALA A 145 -3.56 -30.14 6.90
N HIS A 146 -2.60 -29.51 7.60
CA HIS A 146 -1.95 -30.09 8.78
C HIS A 146 -2.92 -30.35 9.94
N ASN A 147 -2.48 -31.18 10.89
CA ASN A 147 -3.26 -31.53 12.08
C ASN A 147 -3.02 -30.54 13.23
N ASP A 148 -4.07 -29.95 13.80
CA ASP A 148 -3.96 -28.99 14.93
C ASP A 148 -3.22 -29.55 16.15
N LEU A 149 -3.21 -30.88 16.34
CA LEU A 149 -2.42 -31.50 17.41
C LEU A 149 -0.93 -31.27 17.24
N TYR A 150 -0.44 -31.24 15.99
CA TYR A 150 0.94 -30.89 15.71
C TYR A 150 1.18 -29.39 15.80
N GLN A 151 0.23 -28.57 15.38
CA GLN A 151 0.36 -27.12 15.44
C GLN A 151 0.33 -26.58 16.87
N GLY A 152 -0.60 -27.05 17.71
CA GLY A 152 -0.65 -26.71 19.13
C GLY A 152 0.63 -27.14 19.86
N GLN A 153 1.18 -28.31 19.52
CA GLN A 153 2.47 -28.77 20.04
C GLN A 153 3.63 -27.88 19.57
N ALA A 154 3.64 -27.45 18.31
CA ALA A 154 4.66 -26.55 17.78
C ALA A 154 4.61 -25.18 18.48
N ALA A 155 3.42 -24.60 18.62
CA ALA A 155 3.21 -23.34 19.33
C ALA A 155 3.64 -23.42 20.81
N ALA A 156 3.25 -24.49 21.51
CA ALA A 156 3.65 -24.73 22.89
C ALA A 156 5.17 -24.91 23.04
N ASN A 157 5.80 -25.67 22.13
CA ASN A 157 7.25 -25.85 22.14
C ASN A 157 7.98 -24.54 21.87
N PHE A 158 7.52 -23.76 20.90
CA PHE A 158 8.09 -22.44 20.61
C PHE A 158 8.02 -21.52 21.84
N ALA A 159 6.84 -21.43 22.47
CA ALA A 159 6.63 -20.66 23.69
C ALA A 159 7.60 -21.07 24.82
N LEU A 160 7.69 -22.36 25.12
CA LEU A 160 8.52 -22.86 26.23
C LEU A 160 10.03 -22.84 25.93
N GLN A 161 10.42 -23.23 24.72
CA GLN A 161 11.81 -23.57 24.38
C GLN A 161 12.56 -22.41 23.74
N VAL A 162 11.85 -21.55 23.00
CA VAL A 162 12.46 -20.42 22.27
C VAL A 162 12.18 -19.11 23.01
N LEU A 163 10.91 -18.80 23.29
CA LEU A 163 10.56 -17.58 24.02
C LEU A 163 10.89 -17.68 25.51
N GLY A 164 10.92 -18.91 26.06
CA GLY A 164 11.21 -19.14 27.48
C GLY A 164 10.08 -18.70 28.41
N VAL A 165 8.86 -18.53 27.90
CA VAL A 165 7.70 -18.17 28.72
C VAL A 165 7.25 -19.38 29.54
N SER A 166 6.76 -19.12 30.75
CA SER A 166 6.36 -20.14 31.74
C SER A 166 4.86 -20.11 32.06
N SER A 167 4.17 -19.06 31.64
CA SER A 167 2.72 -18.87 31.82
C SER A 167 2.07 -18.38 30.53
N ALA A 168 0.89 -18.92 30.22
CA ALA A 168 0.14 -18.54 29.02
C ALA A 168 -1.37 -18.51 29.28
N ALA A 169 -2.11 -17.78 28.46
CA ALA A 169 -3.57 -17.85 28.39
C ALA A 169 -4.02 -18.17 26.96
N ALA A 170 -5.22 -18.71 26.80
CA ALA A 170 -5.80 -18.98 25.49
C ALA A 170 -7.24 -18.45 25.33
N ILE A 171 -7.54 -17.90 24.15
CA ILE A 171 -8.88 -17.46 23.73
C ILE A 171 -9.32 -18.28 22.50
N HIS A 172 -10.58 -18.73 22.49
CA HIS A 172 -11.20 -19.42 21.34
C HIS A 172 -12.62 -18.89 21.07
N ASP A 173 -13.27 -19.32 19.99
CA ASP A 173 -14.67 -18.95 19.69
C ASP A 173 -15.64 -20.14 19.76
N GLY A 174 -15.12 -21.35 20.04
CA GLY A 174 -15.90 -22.58 20.19
C GLY A 174 -16.09 -23.37 18.88
N ASP A 175 -15.56 -22.88 17.76
CA ASP A 175 -15.45 -23.66 16.53
C ASP A 175 -14.53 -24.88 16.72
N PRO A 176 -14.79 -26.02 16.05
CA PRO A 176 -13.92 -27.20 16.13
C PRO A 176 -12.44 -26.95 15.81
N TYR A 177 -12.12 -25.95 14.98
CA TYR A 177 -10.74 -25.51 14.79
C TYR A 177 -10.24 -24.68 15.99
N THR A 178 -10.91 -23.58 16.33
CA THR A 178 -10.38 -22.63 17.32
C THR A 178 -10.24 -23.24 18.71
N GLU A 179 -11.27 -23.92 19.20
CA GLU A 179 -11.23 -24.57 20.52
C GLU A 179 -10.29 -25.77 20.50
N GLY A 180 -10.30 -26.53 19.40
CA GLY A 180 -9.43 -27.70 19.21
C GLY A 180 -7.96 -27.34 19.28
N LEU A 181 -7.54 -26.32 18.52
CA LEU A 181 -6.17 -25.84 18.47
C LEU A 181 -5.76 -25.15 19.79
N ALA A 182 -6.62 -24.31 20.36
CA ALA A 182 -6.37 -23.71 21.68
C ALA A 182 -6.17 -24.78 22.76
N ARG A 183 -6.97 -25.85 22.73
CA ARG A 183 -6.82 -27.00 23.64
C ARG A 183 -5.54 -27.77 23.38
N ALA A 184 -5.19 -28.04 22.12
CA ALA A 184 -3.97 -28.73 21.75
C ALA A 184 -2.71 -27.97 22.24
N PHE A 185 -2.71 -26.64 22.08
CA PHE A 185 -1.69 -25.77 22.67
C PHE A 185 -1.65 -25.88 24.20
N ALA A 186 -2.81 -25.73 24.86
CA ALA A 186 -2.89 -25.76 26.32
C ALA A 186 -2.34 -27.08 26.89
N ASP A 187 -2.79 -28.22 26.35
CA ASP A 187 -2.37 -29.55 26.79
C ASP A 187 -0.86 -29.76 26.57
N ALA A 188 -0.33 -29.33 25.42
CA ALA A 188 1.09 -29.42 25.10
C ALA A 188 1.96 -28.51 25.98
N PHE A 189 1.48 -27.29 26.27
CA PHE A 189 2.18 -26.32 27.10
C PHE A 189 2.26 -26.79 28.57
N GLU A 190 1.16 -27.30 29.13
CA GLU A 190 1.15 -27.89 30.47
C GLU A 190 2.01 -29.16 30.54
N ALA A 191 1.96 -30.03 29.51
CA ALA A 191 2.81 -31.21 29.43
C ALA A 191 4.31 -30.85 29.36
N GLY A 192 4.65 -29.73 28.73
CA GLY A 192 5.99 -29.16 28.68
C GLY A 192 6.43 -28.44 29.97
N GLY A 193 5.54 -28.30 30.95
CA GLY A 193 5.82 -27.71 32.27
C GLY A 193 5.42 -26.23 32.44
N GLY A 194 4.75 -25.65 31.45
CA GLY A 194 4.12 -24.33 31.55
C GLY A 194 2.84 -24.35 32.40
N THR A 195 2.32 -23.16 32.72
CA THR A 195 1.05 -22.98 33.45
C THR A 195 0.04 -22.20 32.62
N LEU A 196 -1.15 -22.75 32.40
CA LEU A 196 -2.27 -22.00 31.80
C LEU A 196 -2.93 -21.12 32.86
N THR A 197 -2.88 -19.81 32.69
CA THR A 197 -3.46 -18.81 33.60
C THR A 197 -4.90 -18.47 33.24
N GLY A 198 -5.31 -18.70 31.99
CA GLY A 198 -6.66 -18.50 31.50
C GLY A 198 -6.97 -19.36 30.27
N PHE A 199 -8.20 -19.82 30.17
CA PHE A 199 -8.73 -20.50 28.98
C PHE A 199 -10.19 -20.06 28.84
N THR A 200 -10.45 -19.11 27.96
CA THR A 200 -11.74 -18.41 27.86
C THR A 200 -12.19 -18.31 26.40
N ALA A 201 -13.39 -17.79 26.19
CA ALA A 201 -14.01 -17.75 24.87
C ALA A 201 -14.62 -16.39 24.57
N VAL A 202 -14.57 -16.01 23.28
CA VAL A 202 -15.38 -14.96 22.68
C VAL A 202 -16.54 -15.58 21.91
N ASN A 203 -17.57 -14.79 21.60
CA ASN A 203 -18.61 -15.22 20.68
C ASN A 203 -18.32 -14.68 19.29
N LYS A 204 -18.68 -15.44 18.25
CA LYS A 204 -18.70 -14.95 16.88
C LYS A 204 -19.60 -13.71 16.77
N GLY A 205 -19.08 -12.63 16.21
CA GLY A 205 -19.69 -11.31 16.09
C GLY A 205 -19.43 -10.36 17.27
N ASP A 206 -18.65 -10.76 18.27
CA ASP A 206 -18.26 -9.84 19.36
C ASP A 206 -17.31 -8.76 18.81
N THR A 207 -17.55 -7.49 19.18
CA THR A 207 -16.70 -6.35 18.80
C THR A 207 -16.02 -5.68 20.00
N ASP A 208 -16.46 -5.99 21.23
CA ASP A 208 -15.88 -5.49 22.48
C ASP A 208 -15.16 -6.64 23.19
N MET A 209 -13.83 -6.65 23.07
CA MET A 209 -12.94 -7.66 23.64
C MET A 209 -12.42 -7.25 25.02
N VAL A 210 -12.65 -6.02 25.47
CA VAL A 210 -12.17 -5.53 26.77
C VAL A 210 -12.58 -6.44 27.93
N PRO A 211 -13.81 -6.99 28.01
CA PRO A 211 -14.18 -7.90 29.10
C PRO A 211 -13.34 -9.18 29.14
N VAL A 212 -13.13 -9.84 28.00
CA VAL A 212 -12.36 -11.09 27.91
C VAL A 212 -10.87 -10.82 28.14
N LEU A 213 -10.35 -9.73 27.58
CA LEU A 213 -8.97 -9.29 27.78
C LEU A 213 -8.70 -8.93 29.24
N THR A 214 -9.66 -8.32 29.94
CA THR A 214 -9.56 -8.03 31.37
C THR A 214 -9.52 -9.32 32.21
N GLU A 215 -10.29 -10.35 31.82
CA GLU A 215 -10.23 -11.67 32.45
C GLU A 215 -8.84 -12.30 32.26
N VAL A 216 -8.32 -12.25 31.03
CA VAL A 216 -6.97 -12.74 30.70
C VAL A 216 -5.89 -11.98 31.49
N ALA A 217 -5.95 -10.65 31.52
CA ALA A 217 -5.01 -9.79 32.24
C ALA A 217 -4.97 -10.10 33.75
N ALA A 218 -6.11 -10.48 34.34
CA ALA A 218 -6.17 -10.87 35.74
C ALA A 218 -5.36 -12.15 36.05
N GLY A 219 -5.12 -13.00 35.05
CA GLY A 219 -4.25 -14.17 35.12
C GLY A 219 -2.76 -13.85 34.99
N GLY A 220 -2.40 -12.66 34.49
CA GLY A 220 -1.03 -12.22 34.24
C GLY A 220 -0.21 -13.17 33.37
N PRO A 221 -0.70 -13.60 32.19
CA PRO A 221 0.06 -14.46 31.29
C PRO A 221 1.32 -13.76 30.75
N GLU A 222 2.39 -14.52 30.50
CA GLU A 222 3.51 -14.05 29.69
C GLU A 222 3.23 -14.15 28.18
N LEU A 223 2.29 -15.03 27.79
CA LEU A 223 1.86 -15.21 26.39
C LEU A 223 0.34 -15.38 26.29
N LEU A 224 -0.29 -14.73 25.31
CA LEU A 224 -1.68 -14.93 24.94
C LEU A 224 -1.76 -15.63 23.58
N PHE A 225 -2.34 -16.84 23.55
CA PHE A 225 -2.56 -17.62 22.33
C PHE A 225 -4.02 -17.56 21.88
N PHE A 226 -4.30 -17.08 20.67
CA PHE A 226 -5.67 -16.91 20.18
C PHE A 226 -5.84 -17.39 18.73
N PRO A 227 -6.03 -18.71 18.51
CA PRO A 227 -6.25 -19.28 17.20
C PRO A 227 -7.70 -19.05 16.74
N ILE A 228 -8.05 -17.81 16.42
CA ILE A 228 -9.40 -17.41 15.97
C ILE A 228 -9.36 -16.87 14.53
N PHE A 229 -10.43 -16.21 14.09
CA PHE A 229 -10.56 -15.60 12.77
C PHE A 229 -10.80 -14.09 12.89
N GLN A 230 -10.73 -13.40 11.75
CA GLN A 230 -11.23 -12.03 11.62
C GLN A 230 -12.76 -12.04 11.53
N PRO A 231 -13.44 -10.98 12.04
CA PRO A 231 -12.86 -9.75 12.60
C PRO A 231 -12.49 -9.81 14.09
N GLU A 232 -12.80 -10.87 14.83
CA GLU A 232 -12.58 -10.93 16.28
C GLU A 232 -11.09 -10.82 16.65
N GLY A 233 -10.20 -11.40 15.84
CA GLY A 233 -8.75 -11.24 15.97
C GLY A 233 -8.32 -9.78 16.01
N ASP A 234 -8.84 -8.96 15.10
CA ASP A 234 -8.52 -7.54 14.95
C ASP A 234 -8.84 -6.80 16.24
N PHE A 235 -10.04 -7.06 16.78
CA PHE A 235 -10.47 -6.44 18.02
C PHE A 235 -9.66 -6.93 19.23
N ILE A 236 -9.20 -8.19 19.26
CA ILE A 236 -8.33 -8.68 20.33
C ILE A 236 -7.03 -7.89 20.33
N ILE A 237 -6.34 -7.77 19.19
CA ILE A 237 -5.02 -7.12 19.16
C ILE A 237 -5.14 -5.61 19.40
N GLN A 238 -6.06 -4.93 18.71
CA GLN A 238 -6.26 -3.48 18.83
C GLN A 238 -6.69 -3.06 20.24
N GLN A 239 -7.53 -3.85 20.91
CA GLN A 239 -8.02 -3.50 22.24
C GLN A 239 -7.08 -3.96 23.36
N SER A 240 -6.18 -4.91 23.10
CA SER A 240 -5.23 -5.43 24.11
C SER A 240 -4.35 -4.33 24.70
N GLU A 241 -3.92 -3.36 23.89
CA GLU A 241 -3.10 -2.21 24.32
C GLU A 241 -3.83 -1.29 25.30
N THR A 242 -5.16 -1.31 25.30
CA THR A 242 -5.99 -0.49 26.19
C THR A 242 -6.21 -1.14 27.56
N VAL A 243 -5.87 -2.43 27.71
CA VAL A 243 -6.14 -3.23 28.91
C VAL A 243 -4.90 -3.33 29.78
N ALA A 244 -4.96 -2.63 30.93
CA ALA A 244 -3.89 -2.68 31.93
C ALA A 244 -3.65 -4.11 32.44
N GLY A 245 -2.39 -4.51 32.51
CA GLY A 245 -1.94 -5.85 32.89
C GLY A 245 -1.55 -6.75 31.71
N LEU A 246 -1.77 -6.31 30.47
CA LEU A 246 -1.28 -6.99 29.27
C LEU A 246 0.01 -6.37 28.69
N GLU A 247 0.54 -5.30 29.30
CA GLU A 247 1.74 -4.64 28.80
C GLU A 247 2.93 -5.63 28.76
N GLY A 248 3.47 -5.86 27.56
CA GLY A 248 4.58 -6.79 27.35
C GLY A 248 4.18 -8.27 27.31
N THR A 249 2.89 -8.60 27.26
CA THR A 249 2.42 -9.96 26.97
C THR A 249 2.79 -10.33 25.54
N VAL A 250 3.40 -11.50 25.32
CA VAL A 250 3.66 -11.98 23.97
C VAL A 250 2.35 -12.39 23.31
N MET A 251 2.04 -11.79 22.17
CA MET A 251 0.84 -12.10 21.40
C MET A 251 1.17 -13.17 20.36
N MET A 252 0.39 -14.25 20.35
CA MET A 252 0.56 -15.36 19.41
C MET A 252 -0.78 -15.80 18.83
N ALA A 253 -0.86 -15.85 17.50
CA ALA A 253 -2.01 -16.33 16.76
C ALA A 253 -1.66 -17.60 15.96
N ALA A 254 -2.59 -18.05 15.12
CA ALA A 254 -2.45 -19.23 14.29
C ALA A 254 -2.84 -18.96 12.82
N ASP A 255 -2.90 -20.02 12.02
CA ASP A 255 -3.16 -19.96 10.58
C ASP A 255 -4.49 -19.27 10.20
N GLY A 256 -5.51 -19.30 11.05
CA GLY A 256 -6.75 -18.54 10.85
C GLY A 256 -6.58 -17.01 10.78
N LEU A 257 -5.47 -16.48 11.32
CA LEU A 257 -5.07 -15.07 11.26
C LEU A 257 -3.77 -14.86 10.47
N LEU A 258 -3.20 -15.90 9.85
CA LEU A 258 -2.02 -15.80 9.01
C LEU A 258 -2.42 -15.37 7.60
N ASN A 259 -2.91 -14.13 7.46
CA ASN A 259 -3.41 -13.60 6.20
C ASN A 259 -2.96 -12.14 5.98
N SER A 260 -3.00 -11.67 4.73
CA SER A 260 -2.51 -10.34 4.34
C SER A 260 -3.21 -9.18 5.07
N ASN A 261 -4.51 -9.32 5.34
CA ASN A 261 -5.30 -8.26 5.96
C ASN A 261 -4.99 -8.12 7.45
N TYR A 262 -4.85 -9.24 8.15
CA TYR A 262 -4.55 -9.25 9.58
C TYR A 262 -3.10 -8.82 9.85
N LEU A 263 -2.13 -9.34 9.09
CA LEU A 263 -0.72 -8.98 9.26
C LEU A 263 -0.45 -7.50 8.93
N ALA A 264 -1.32 -6.86 8.16
CA ALA A 264 -1.25 -5.43 7.85
C ALA A 264 -1.67 -4.50 8.99
N LEU A 265 -2.24 -5.03 10.08
CA LEU A 265 -2.49 -4.26 11.28
C LEU A 265 -1.17 -3.95 11.98
N ALA A 266 -0.89 -2.67 12.21
CA ALA A 266 0.35 -2.21 12.85
C ALA A 266 0.56 -2.86 14.24
N GLU A 267 -0.53 -3.10 14.98
CA GLU A 267 -0.49 -3.72 16.31
C GLU A 267 -0.03 -5.20 16.26
N THR A 268 0.00 -5.80 15.07
CA THR A 268 0.47 -7.19 14.90
C THR A 268 1.97 -7.30 14.66
N GLU A 269 2.70 -6.19 14.53
CA GLU A 269 4.15 -6.22 14.44
C GLU A 269 4.78 -6.79 15.71
N GLY A 270 5.59 -7.82 15.54
CA GLY A 270 6.20 -8.61 16.60
C GLY A 270 5.34 -9.75 17.13
N MET A 271 4.12 -9.93 16.62
CA MET A 271 3.33 -11.12 16.88
C MET A 271 3.94 -12.37 16.24
N TYR A 272 3.63 -13.52 16.84
CA TYR A 272 3.99 -14.83 16.30
C TYR A 272 2.78 -15.57 15.75
N PHE A 273 2.95 -16.30 14.66
CA PHE A 273 1.88 -17.05 14.01
C PHE A 273 2.31 -18.48 13.74
N SER A 274 1.60 -19.45 14.33
CA SER A 274 1.82 -20.86 14.00
C SER A 274 0.97 -21.27 12.80
N GLY A 275 1.54 -21.98 11.81
CA GLY A 275 0.80 -22.36 10.61
C GLY A 275 1.60 -23.24 9.65
N PRO A 276 1.11 -23.41 8.40
CA PRO A 276 1.83 -24.16 7.38
C PRO A 276 3.07 -23.40 6.90
N ASP A 277 4.04 -24.13 6.35
CA ASP A 277 5.24 -23.54 5.75
C ASP A 277 4.95 -23.01 4.34
N VAL A 278 4.83 -21.69 4.20
CA VAL A 278 4.49 -21.03 2.93
C VAL A 278 5.69 -20.76 2.03
N ARG A 279 6.91 -21.13 2.45
CA ARG A 279 8.09 -20.92 1.60
C ARG A 279 8.16 -21.92 0.46
N TYR A 280 7.54 -23.10 0.63
CA TYR A 280 7.45 -24.25 -0.29
C TYR A 280 8.78 -24.82 -0.85
N GLY A 281 9.88 -24.07 -0.90
CA GLY A 281 11.17 -24.50 -1.41
C GLY A 281 11.11 -24.99 -2.86
N GLU A 282 11.84 -26.05 -3.15
CA GLU A 282 11.88 -26.70 -4.47
C GLU A 282 10.80 -27.78 -4.62
N ASN A 283 9.72 -27.70 -3.85
CA ASN A 283 8.62 -28.66 -3.93
C ASN A 283 7.90 -28.54 -5.29
N PHE A 284 7.48 -29.69 -5.80
CA PHE A 284 6.69 -29.79 -7.02
C PHE A 284 5.64 -30.87 -6.87
N ASN A 285 4.51 -30.68 -7.53
CA ASN A 285 3.47 -31.70 -7.62
C ASN A 285 3.86 -32.74 -8.69
N GLN A 286 3.90 -34.02 -8.31
CA GLN A 286 4.40 -35.08 -9.20
C GLN A 286 3.53 -35.35 -10.43
N SER A 287 2.23 -35.06 -10.36
CA SER A 287 1.28 -35.40 -11.42
C SER A 287 1.13 -34.27 -12.43
N THR A 288 1.17 -33.01 -11.98
CA THR A 288 1.15 -31.84 -12.87
C THR A 288 2.55 -31.39 -13.30
N GLY A 289 3.57 -31.66 -12.48
CA GLY A 289 4.93 -31.18 -12.68
C GLY A 289 5.14 -29.71 -12.27
N ALA A 290 4.10 -29.03 -11.80
CA ALA A 290 4.15 -27.62 -11.41
C ALA A 290 4.92 -27.45 -10.09
N THR A 291 5.71 -26.38 -10.01
CA THR A 291 6.33 -25.94 -8.75
C THR A 291 5.45 -24.91 -8.05
N ALA A 292 5.60 -24.74 -6.73
CA ALA A 292 4.82 -23.75 -6.01
C ALA A 292 5.09 -22.32 -6.50
N ALA A 293 6.31 -22.04 -6.94
CA ALA A 293 6.69 -20.76 -7.52
C ALA A 293 6.00 -20.51 -8.86
N ASP A 294 5.89 -21.53 -9.72
CA ASP A 294 5.19 -21.40 -11.00
C ASP A 294 3.70 -21.15 -10.76
N VAL A 295 3.06 -21.94 -9.90
CA VAL A 295 1.62 -21.77 -9.58
C VAL A 295 1.36 -20.42 -8.92
N LEU A 296 2.25 -19.92 -8.06
CA LEU A 296 2.07 -18.59 -7.46
C LEU A 296 2.18 -17.47 -8.51
N ALA A 297 3.15 -17.56 -9.43
CA ALA A 297 3.30 -16.59 -10.50
C ALA A 297 2.09 -16.57 -11.45
N ASP A 298 1.57 -17.75 -11.79
CA ASP A 298 0.37 -17.88 -12.62
C ASP A 298 -0.88 -17.37 -11.89
N TYR A 299 -0.96 -17.59 -10.56
CA TYR A 299 -2.03 -17.06 -9.72
C TYR A 299 -2.03 -15.52 -9.79
N GLU A 300 -0.91 -14.87 -9.50
CA GLU A 300 -0.79 -13.41 -9.52
C GLU A 300 -1.09 -12.84 -10.91
N ALA A 301 -0.62 -13.50 -11.97
CA ALA A 301 -0.87 -13.08 -13.34
C ALA A 301 -2.36 -13.17 -13.71
N GLU A 302 -3.08 -14.18 -13.22
CA GLU A 302 -4.47 -14.39 -13.57
C GLU A 302 -5.43 -13.56 -12.71
N PHE A 303 -5.16 -13.43 -11.41
CA PHE A 303 -6.05 -12.78 -10.44
C PHE A 303 -5.66 -11.35 -10.10
N GLY A 304 -4.45 -10.91 -10.48
CA GLY A 304 -3.97 -9.55 -10.25
C GLY A 304 -3.46 -9.28 -8.82
N GLU A 305 -3.46 -10.30 -7.96
CA GLU A 305 -3.02 -10.22 -6.55
C GLU A 305 -2.45 -11.56 -6.08
N ALA A 306 -1.61 -11.50 -5.04
CA ALA A 306 -1.11 -12.71 -4.37
C ALA A 306 -2.23 -13.35 -3.51
N PRO A 307 -2.18 -14.68 -3.25
CA PRO A 307 -3.11 -15.34 -2.35
C PRO A 307 -3.09 -14.72 -0.95
N ALA A 308 -4.24 -14.23 -0.47
CA ALA A 308 -4.36 -13.57 0.82
C ALA A 308 -4.11 -14.49 2.04
N ALA A 309 -4.17 -15.81 1.86
CA ALA A 309 -4.08 -16.81 2.94
C ALA A 309 -3.35 -18.09 2.45
N PRO A 310 -2.76 -18.90 3.35
CA PRO A 310 -1.77 -19.91 3.00
C PRO A 310 -2.33 -21.22 2.39
N PHE A 311 -3.63 -21.49 2.49
CA PHE A 311 -4.21 -22.80 2.17
C PHE A 311 -4.49 -23.05 0.66
N TRP A 312 -4.17 -22.08 -0.21
CA TRP A 312 -4.30 -22.25 -1.67
C TRP A 312 -3.50 -23.44 -2.19
N ALA A 313 -2.24 -23.62 -1.74
CA ALA A 313 -1.36 -24.71 -2.17
C ALA A 313 -1.82 -26.07 -1.65
N HIS A 314 -2.38 -26.10 -0.44
CA HIS A 314 -3.00 -27.30 0.12
C HIS A 314 -4.26 -27.70 -0.66
N SER A 315 -5.06 -26.72 -1.08
CA SER A 315 -6.26 -26.94 -1.91
C SER A 315 -5.91 -27.38 -3.33
N TYR A 316 -4.81 -26.86 -3.90
CA TYR A 316 -4.23 -27.34 -5.15
C TYR A 316 -3.87 -28.83 -5.05
N ASP A 317 -3.07 -29.21 -4.05
CA ASP A 317 -2.65 -30.60 -3.85
C ASP A 317 -3.84 -31.53 -3.54
N ALA A 318 -4.86 -31.04 -2.80
CA ALA A 318 -6.09 -31.78 -2.55
C ALA A 318 -6.85 -32.07 -3.85
N ALA A 319 -6.96 -31.08 -4.75
CA ALA A 319 -7.58 -31.25 -6.05
C ALA A 319 -6.81 -32.26 -6.90
N VAL A 320 -5.48 -32.15 -6.98
CA VAL A 320 -4.67 -33.10 -7.76
C VAL A 320 -4.79 -34.53 -7.23
N LEU A 321 -4.77 -34.74 -5.90
CA LEU A 321 -4.99 -36.07 -5.31
C LEU A 321 -6.35 -36.66 -5.67
N LEU A 322 -7.40 -35.84 -5.73
CA LEU A 322 -8.71 -36.29 -6.18
C LEU A 322 -8.68 -36.69 -7.67
N LEU A 323 -8.01 -35.91 -8.51
CA LEU A 323 -7.89 -36.18 -9.94
C LEU A 323 -7.11 -37.47 -10.23
N ASP A 324 -5.99 -37.70 -9.52
CA ASP A 324 -5.24 -38.96 -9.59
C ASP A 324 -6.08 -40.16 -9.14
N ALA A 325 -6.88 -39.98 -8.09
CA ALA A 325 -7.78 -41.01 -7.62
C ALA A 325 -8.90 -41.33 -8.63
N ILE A 326 -9.40 -40.32 -9.33
CA ILE A 326 -10.38 -40.47 -10.41
C ILE A 326 -9.75 -41.23 -11.58
N ASP A 327 -8.58 -40.80 -12.06
CA ASP A 327 -7.86 -41.45 -13.15
C ASP A 327 -7.61 -42.94 -12.85
N ALA A 328 -7.06 -43.24 -11.67
CA ALA A 328 -6.76 -44.62 -11.25
C ALA A 328 -7.99 -45.52 -11.05
N ALA A 329 -9.14 -44.92 -10.77
CA ALA A 329 -10.42 -45.62 -10.58
C ALA A 329 -11.28 -45.64 -11.85
N SER A 330 -10.77 -45.15 -12.97
CA SER A 330 -11.49 -45.04 -14.23
C SER A 330 -11.06 -46.10 -15.25
N TYR A 331 -11.97 -46.40 -16.18
CA TYR A 331 -11.66 -47.16 -17.38
C TYR A 331 -12.58 -46.79 -18.55
N ASP A 332 -12.04 -46.79 -19.77
CA ASP A 332 -12.83 -46.59 -20.98
C ASP A 332 -13.68 -47.82 -21.34
N GLN A 333 -14.96 -47.57 -21.59
CA GLN A 333 -15.90 -48.54 -22.14
C GLN A 333 -16.57 -47.98 -23.40
N ASP A 334 -15.95 -48.23 -24.56
CA ASP A 334 -16.47 -47.83 -25.88
C ASP A 334 -16.62 -46.29 -26.03
N GLY A 335 -15.71 -45.50 -25.45
CA GLY A 335 -15.73 -44.03 -25.47
C GLY A 335 -16.51 -43.39 -24.31
N THR A 336 -17.07 -44.20 -23.41
CA THR A 336 -17.64 -43.73 -22.13
C THR A 336 -16.66 -44.07 -21.02
N LEU A 337 -16.22 -43.05 -20.28
CA LEU A 337 -15.37 -43.24 -19.11
C LEU A 337 -16.22 -43.68 -17.92
N VAL A 338 -15.91 -44.83 -17.34
CA VAL A 338 -16.60 -45.36 -16.15
C VAL A 338 -15.69 -45.18 -14.94
N ILE A 339 -16.17 -44.47 -13.92
CA ILE A 339 -15.39 -44.12 -12.73
C ILE A 339 -16.00 -44.78 -11.49
N ASP A 340 -15.24 -45.61 -10.78
CA ASP A 340 -15.70 -46.33 -9.59
C ASP A 340 -15.44 -45.51 -8.31
N ARG A 341 -16.51 -45.12 -7.60
CA ARG A 341 -16.39 -44.32 -6.36
C ARG A 341 -15.67 -45.05 -5.23
N ALA A 342 -15.79 -46.39 -5.15
CA ALA A 342 -15.04 -47.18 -4.19
C ALA A 342 -13.55 -47.24 -4.56
N GLY A 343 -13.25 -47.26 -5.85
CA GLY A 343 -11.89 -47.14 -6.38
C GLY A 343 -11.22 -45.82 -6.04
N VAL A 344 -11.96 -44.70 -6.13
CA VAL A 344 -11.45 -43.37 -5.74
C VAL A 344 -11.06 -43.36 -4.26
N ARG A 345 -11.90 -43.90 -3.38
CA ARG A 345 -11.57 -44.04 -1.94
C ARG A 345 -10.38 -44.96 -1.70
N GLU A 346 -10.32 -46.10 -2.39
CA GLU A 346 -9.21 -47.05 -2.30
C GLU A 346 -7.89 -46.39 -2.69
N HIS A 347 -7.87 -45.61 -3.77
CA HIS A 347 -6.68 -44.89 -4.20
C HIS A 347 -6.21 -43.90 -3.13
N LEU A 348 -7.09 -43.04 -2.63
CA LEU A 348 -6.74 -42.01 -1.64
C LEU A 348 -6.16 -42.63 -0.36
N HIS A 349 -6.71 -43.75 0.13
CA HIS A 349 -6.14 -44.48 1.27
C HIS A 349 -4.76 -45.12 0.99
N SER A 350 -4.40 -45.29 -0.28
CA SER A 350 -3.12 -45.88 -0.67
C SER A 350 -1.99 -44.85 -0.88
N VAL A 351 -2.33 -43.55 -0.83
CA VAL A 351 -1.38 -42.45 -1.05
C VAL A 351 -0.26 -42.50 -0.01
N SER A 352 0.97 -42.66 -0.49
CA SER A 352 2.16 -42.71 0.35
C SER A 352 3.36 -42.11 -0.36
N ASN A 353 4.08 -41.23 0.34
CA ASN A 353 5.22 -40.45 -0.16
C ASN A 353 4.92 -39.71 -1.48
N TYR A 354 3.70 -39.18 -1.61
CA TYR A 354 3.30 -38.38 -2.75
C TYR A 354 4.02 -37.02 -2.70
N SER A 355 4.60 -36.57 -3.81
CA SER A 355 5.23 -35.24 -3.89
C SER A 355 4.20 -34.19 -4.31
N GLY A 356 3.86 -33.27 -3.41
CA GLY A 356 3.00 -32.11 -3.67
C GLY A 356 3.74 -30.78 -3.50
N LEU A 357 3.04 -29.68 -3.76
CA LEU A 357 3.52 -28.32 -3.46
C LEU A 357 3.82 -28.13 -1.97
N ILE A 358 2.99 -28.73 -1.10
CA ILE A 358 3.14 -28.64 0.37
C ILE A 358 4.20 -29.61 0.94
N GLY A 359 4.89 -30.34 0.06
CA GLY A 359 5.90 -31.33 0.40
C GLY A 359 5.41 -32.77 0.26
N SER A 360 6.02 -33.69 1.01
CA SER A 360 5.68 -35.10 0.91
C SER A 360 4.44 -35.46 1.74
N MET A 361 3.44 -36.05 1.11
CA MET A 361 2.15 -36.42 1.69
C MET A 361 2.00 -37.95 1.80
N SER A 362 1.36 -38.41 2.86
CA SER A 362 0.95 -39.81 3.04
C SER A 362 -0.36 -39.86 3.82
N CYS A 363 -1.36 -40.55 3.30
CA CYS A 363 -2.65 -40.69 3.98
C CYS A 363 -2.59 -41.81 5.02
N ASP A 364 -3.12 -41.54 6.22
CA ASP A 364 -3.39 -42.59 7.20
C ASP A 364 -4.74 -43.30 6.95
N ASP A 365 -5.05 -44.28 7.80
CA ASP A 365 -6.30 -45.07 7.71
C ASP A 365 -7.56 -44.20 7.87
N PHE A 366 -7.44 -42.97 8.36
CA PHE A 366 -8.54 -42.04 8.65
C PHE A 366 -8.50 -40.79 7.76
N GLY A 367 -7.69 -40.78 6.70
CA GLY A 367 -7.66 -39.73 5.68
C GLY A 367 -6.86 -38.49 6.04
N ASP A 368 -5.99 -38.53 7.05
CA ASP A 368 -5.01 -37.46 7.28
C ASP A 368 -3.84 -37.64 6.31
N CYS A 369 -3.77 -36.82 5.26
CA CYS A 369 -2.75 -36.90 4.20
C CYS A 369 -1.67 -35.82 4.33
N SER A 370 -1.71 -35.04 5.40
CA SER A 370 -0.96 -33.79 5.51
C SER A 370 0.56 -33.95 5.58
N SER A 371 1.27 -32.90 5.13
CA SER A 371 2.65 -32.67 5.53
C SER A 371 2.67 -32.29 7.00
N ALA A 372 3.38 -33.04 7.84
CA ALA A 372 3.40 -32.80 9.28
C ALA A 372 4.32 -31.64 9.71
N LYS A 373 4.73 -30.78 8.77
CA LYS A 373 5.61 -29.64 9.04
C LYS A 373 4.77 -28.43 9.45
N ILE A 374 5.07 -27.89 10.63
CA ILE A 374 4.51 -26.63 11.14
C ILE A 374 5.63 -25.62 11.29
N THR A 375 5.36 -24.36 10.95
CA THR A 375 6.24 -23.23 11.19
C THR A 375 5.64 -22.29 12.23
N VAL A 376 6.50 -21.50 12.87
CA VAL A 376 6.10 -20.25 13.52
C VAL A 376 6.85 -19.13 12.82
N ILE A 377 6.11 -18.14 12.32
CA ILE A 377 6.69 -16.89 11.81
C ILE A 377 6.63 -15.81 12.88
N GLN A 378 7.46 -14.80 12.74
CA GLN A 378 7.31 -13.52 13.44
C GLN A 378 6.95 -12.46 12.41
N ASN A 379 5.82 -11.75 12.61
CA ASN A 379 5.46 -10.61 11.78
C ASN A 379 6.44 -9.47 12.08
N THR A 380 7.28 -9.11 11.12
CA THR A 380 8.36 -8.11 11.29
C THR A 380 8.04 -6.78 10.67
N ASP A 381 7.13 -6.77 9.71
CA ASP A 381 6.77 -5.59 8.93
C ASP A 381 5.30 -5.70 8.55
N SER A 382 4.47 -4.83 9.11
CA SER A 382 3.04 -4.80 8.77
C SER A 382 2.78 -4.25 7.36
N THR A 383 3.78 -3.68 6.71
CA THR A 383 3.67 -3.18 5.34
C THR A 383 4.14 -4.21 4.30
N ASP A 384 4.77 -5.32 4.72
CA ASP A 384 5.28 -6.36 3.82
C ASP A 384 4.90 -7.78 4.28
N TYR A 385 3.76 -8.27 3.76
CA TYR A 385 3.27 -9.63 4.01
C TYR A 385 4.27 -10.72 3.58
N ALA A 386 5.00 -10.51 2.49
CA ALA A 386 5.94 -11.50 1.97
C ALA A 386 7.18 -11.61 2.87
N ALA A 387 7.72 -10.48 3.32
CA ALA A 387 8.82 -10.47 4.29
C ALA A 387 8.41 -11.15 5.60
N SER A 388 7.24 -10.80 6.14
CA SER A 388 6.75 -11.33 7.41
C SER A 388 6.48 -12.84 7.36
N THR A 389 5.89 -13.34 6.27
CA THR A 389 5.67 -14.80 6.11
C THR A 389 6.94 -15.58 5.76
N ALA A 390 7.95 -14.93 5.16
CA ALA A 390 9.26 -15.53 4.96
C ALA A 390 10.08 -15.65 6.26
N ASN A 391 9.79 -14.81 7.27
CA ASN A 391 10.48 -14.80 8.56
C ASN A 391 10.05 -15.94 9.49
N VAL A 392 10.37 -17.18 9.11
CA VAL A 392 10.16 -18.38 9.94
C VAL A 392 11.21 -18.43 11.06
N VAL A 393 10.76 -18.26 12.30
CA VAL A 393 11.60 -18.29 13.49
C VAL A 393 11.67 -19.67 14.14
N TYR A 394 10.71 -20.57 13.84
CA TYR A 394 10.68 -21.92 14.39
C TYR A 394 10.06 -22.93 13.41
N GLU A 395 10.59 -24.15 13.42
CA GLU A 395 10.06 -25.28 12.66
C GLU A 395 9.81 -26.47 13.58
N TYR A 396 8.73 -27.19 13.31
CA TYR A 396 8.38 -28.42 14.00
C TYR A 396 7.97 -29.50 12.99
N ALA A 397 8.59 -30.67 13.11
CA ALA A 397 8.17 -31.88 12.41
C ALA A 397 8.20 -33.08 13.39
N PRO A 398 7.15 -33.90 13.47
CA PRO A 398 7.01 -34.95 14.50
C PRO A 398 8.17 -35.95 14.59
N LEU A 399 8.81 -36.27 13.46
CA LEU A 399 9.94 -37.20 13.41
C LEU A 399 11.30 -36.53 13.67
N ALA A 400 11.43 -35.22 13.40
CA ALA A 400 12.67 -34.47 13.56
C ALA A 400 12.74 -33.72 14.90
N GLY A 401 11.60 -33.55 15.58
CA GLY A 401 11.47 -32.61 16.70
C GLY A 401 11.21 -31.20 16.19
N GLY A 402 11.35 -30.21 17.08
CA GLY A 402 11.31 -28.80 16.68
C GLY A 402 12.61 -28.09 17.03
N GLU A 403 12.97 -27.13 16.19
CA GLU A 403 14.19 -26.34 16.32
C GLU A 403 13.95 -24.89 15.87
N GLN A 404 14.69 -23.97 16.48
CA GLN A 404 14.76 -22.60 16.02
C GLN A 404 15.60 -22.56 14.75
N VAL A 405 15.05 -22.02 13.66
CA VAL A 405 15.70 -21.96 12.34
C VAL A 405 16.03 -20.55 11.87
N GLY A 406 15.52 -19.52 12.54
CA GLY A 406 15.74 -18.10 12.27
C GLY A 406 16.05 -17.30 13.54
N ASP A 407 16.44 -16.04 13.37
CA ASP A 407 16.65 -15.12 14.49
C ASP A 407 15.31 -14.46 14.86
N ILE A 408 15.04 -14.31 16.17
CA ILE A 408 13.93 -13.47 16.63
C ILE A 408 14.39 -12.03 16.54
N GLU A 409 13.71 -11.24 15.74
CA GLU A 409 14.01 -9.81 15.59
C GLU A 409 13.46 -9.05 16.79
N ALA A 410 14.29 -8.15 17.34
CA ALA A 410 13.84 -7.24 18.37
C ALA A 410 12.96 -6.17 17.72
N ILE A 411 11.65 -6.34 17.78
CA ILE A 411 10.71 -5.32 17.31
C ILE A 411 10.73 -4.15 18.28
N VAL A 412 11.11 -2.99 17.75
CA VAL A 412 11.10 -1.76 18.51
C VAL A 412 9.67 -1.22 18.49
N GLN A 413 8.92 -1.60 19.52
CA GLN A 413 7.52 -1.19 19.67
C GLN A 413 7.40 0.34 19.71
N PRO A 414 6.42 0.92 19.00
CA PRO A 414 6.20 2.37 19.02
C PRO A 414 6.00 2.91 20.44
N LYS A 415 6.72 3.98 20.78
CA LYS A 415 6.56 4.67 22.06
C LYS A 415 5.70 5.91 21.88
N SER A 416 4.56 5.96 22.58
CA SER A 416 3.79 7.20 22.68
C SER A 416 4.52 8.23 23.55
N GLY A 417 4.46 9.48 23.11
CA GLY A 417 4.94 10.65 23.82
C GLY A 417 6.10 11.36 23.12
N GLY A 418 6.46 12.51 23.68
CA GLY A 418 7.64 13.27 23.28
C GLY A 418 7.38 14.40 22.28
N THR A 419 8.33 15.33 22.23
CA THR A 419 8.32 16.49 21.35
C THR A 419 9.30 16.26 20.21
N PHE A 420 8.81 16.25 18.98
CA PHE A 420 9.62 16.19 17.76
C PHE A 420 9.89 17.60 17.22
N ILE A 421 11.16 17.94 17.00
CA ILE A 421 11.58 19.25 16.50
C ILE A 421 12.07 19.12 15.06
N LEU A 422 11.29 19.67 14.12
CA LEU A 422 11.60 19.74 12.71
C LEU A 422 12.10 21.14 12.35
N ALA A 423 13.19 21.25 11.58
CA ALA A 423 13.60 22.52 10.98
C ALA A 423 13.40 22.55 9.47
N THR A 424 13.13 23.73 8.94
CA THR A 424 13.04 24.03 7.51
C THR A 424 13.50 25.45 7.22
N THR A 425 13.95 25.74 6.00
CA THR A 425 14.26 27.11 5.56
C THR A 425 13.04 27.86 5.03
N GLN A 426 11.89 27.17 4.88
CA GLN A 426 10.72 27.69 4.19
C GLN A 426 9.55 27.89 5.16
N GLY A 427 8.88 29.04 5.07
CA GLY A 427 7.67 29.35 5.83
C GLY A 427 6.50 29.74 4.92
N GLY A 428 5.27 29.57 5.42
CA GLY A 428 4.04 29.93 4.72
C GLY A 428 3.28 31.06 5.42
N ALA A 429 2.29 31.65 4.73
CA ALA A 429 1.36 32.61 5.32
C ALA A 429 0.28 31.94 6.20
N HIS A 430 0.07 30.64 6.01
CA HIS A 430 -0.91 29.81 6.70
C HIS A 430 -0.53 28.32 6.61
N VAL A 431 -1.35 27.42 7.16
CA VAL A 431 -1.09 25.96 7.20
C VAL A 431 -1.98 25.13 6.26
N ASN A 432 -2.91 25.75 5.53
CA ASN A 432 -3.85 25.02 4.66
C ASN A 432 -3.34 24.93 3.21
N HIS A 433 -2.78 23.78 2.82
CA HIS A 433 -2.21 23.61 1.48
C HIS A 433 -3.26 23.57 0.36
N GLY A 434 -4.52 23.26 0.67
CA GLY A 434 -5.63 23.26 -0.29
C GLY A 434 -5.94 24.67 -0.84
N MET A 435 -5.57 25.72 -0.10
CA MET A 435 -5.75 27.12 -0.51
C MET A 435 -4.57 27.66 -1.33
N GLN A 436 -3.37 27.14 -1.08
CA GLN A 436 -2.13 27.60 -1.72
C GLN A 436 -1.04 26.53 -1.62
N SER A 437 -0.41 26.24 -2.75
CA SER A 437 0.75 25.35 -2.83
C SER A 437 2.02 26.00 -2.26
N GLY A 438 2.89 25.18 -1.67
CA GLY A 438 4.27 25.55 -1.31
C GLY A 438 4.78 24.77 -0.11
N VAL A 439 6.07 24.46 -0.06
CA VAL A 439 6.67 23.59 0.99
C VAL A 439 6.35 24.09 2.40
N GLY A 440 6.52 25.40 2.66
CA GLY A 440 6.27 25.98 3.98
C GLY A 440 4.81 25.91 4.45
N ILE A 441 3.86 25.69 3.53
CA ILE A 441 2.44 25.49 3.82
C ILE A 441 2.11 24.00 3.84
N GLY A 442 2.66 23.21 2.92
CA GLY A 442 2.42 21.78 2.79
C GLY A 442 2.96 20.97 3.96
N LEU A 443 4.14 21.34 4.48
CA LEU A 443 4.81 20.66 5.59
C LEU A 443 3.94 20.56 6.87
N PRO A 444 3.28 21.64 7.35
CA PRO A 444 2.33 21.52 8.46
C PRO A 444 0.94 21.00 8.06
N SER A 445 0.55 21.07 6.78
CA SER A 445 -0.85 20.91 6.37
C SER A 445 -1.42 19.53 6.67
N SER A 446 -0.76 18.45 6.28
CA SER A 446 -1.23 17.07 6.48
C SER A 446 -1.26 16.64 7.96
N LYS A 447 -0.54 17.37 8.82
CA LYS A 447 -0.55 17.17 10.27
C LYS A 447 -1.82 17.75 10.88
N VAL A 448 -2.28 18.87 10.32
CA VAL A 448 -3.47 19.59 10.77
C VAL A 448 -4.75 19.08 10.10
N PHE A 449 -4.68 18.69 8.83
CA PHE A 449 -5.82 18.24 8.04
C PHE A 449 -5.56 16.84 7.48
N ALA A 450 -6.51 15.92 7.68
CA ALA A 450 -6.51 14.62 7.03
C ALA A 450 -6.86 14.75 5.54
N SER A 451 -6.60 13.69 4.79
CA SER A 451 -6.97 13.50 3.38
C SER A 451 -7.80 12.21 3.25
N LEU A 452 -8.28 11.86 2.04
CA LEU A 452 -9.06 10.63 1.87
C LEU A 452 -8.19 9.37 1.98
N VAL A 453 -6.96 9.43 1.45
CA VAL A 453 -6.05 8.28 1.36
C VAL A 453 -4.62 8.72 1.64
N THR A 454 -3.80 7.81 2.16
CA THR A 454 -2.34 7.98 2.18
C THR A 454 -1.72 7.22 1.00
N LEU A 455 -0.47 7.54 0.64
CA LEU A 455 0.28 6.83 -0.40
C LEU A 455 1.57 6.29 0.22
N ASP A 456 1.91 5.03 -0.06
CA ASP A 456 3.21 4.46 0.32
C ASP A 456 4.31 4.78 -0.70
N SER A 457 5.53 4.31 -0.43
CA SER A 457 6.71 4.50 -1.28
C SER A 457 6.61 3.89 -2.68
N THR A 458 5.60 3.04 -2.95
CA THR A 458 5.31 2.45 -4.26
C THR A 458 4.21 3.18 -5.04
N TRP A 459 3.69 4.30 -4.50
CA TRP A 459 2.47 4.98 -4.96
C TRP A 459 1.18 4.21 -4.71
N THR A 460 1.22 3.12 -3.95
CA THR A 460 0.01 2.35 -3.63
C THR A 460 -0.82 3.14 -2.62
N PRO A 461 -2.10 3.41 -2.91
CA PRO A 461 -2.98 4.10 -1.99
C PRO A 461 -3.46 3.20 -0.86
N HIS A 462 -3.48 3.75 0.35
CA HIS A 462 -3.95 3.08 1.57
C HIS A 462 -5.14 3.80 2.18
N PRO A 463 -6.06 3.07 2.85
CA PRO A 463 -7.14 3.66 3.63
C PRO A 463 -6.64 4.72 4.62
N TYR A 464 -7.39 5.82 4.73
CA TYR A 464 -7.15 6.87 5.72
C TYR A 464 -8.46 7.41 6.29
N LEU A 465 -8.93 8.60 5.87
CA LEU A 465 -10.31 9.01 6.17
C LEU A 465 -11.31 8.19 5.36
N ALA A 466 -10.93 7.73 4.16
CA ALA A 466 -11.70 6.74 3.43
C ALA A 466 -11.26 5.33 3.83
N THR A 467 -12.19 4.47 4.23
CA THR A 467 -11.93 3.06 4.57
C THR A 467 -11.71 2.21 3.32
N ASP A 468 -12.38 2.57 2.23
CA ASP A 468 -12.27 1.93 0.92
C ASP A 468 -12.84 2.86 -0.16
N TRP A 469 -12.57 2.54 -1.43
CA TRP A 469 -13.11 3.24 -2.57
C TRP A 469 -13.27 2.34 -3.79
N ASN A 470 -14.16 2.75 -4.70
CA ASN A 470 -14.38 2.08 -5.97
C ASN A 470 -14.49 3.12 -7.09
N ILE A 471 -13.74 2.92 -8.18
CA ILE A 471 -13.84 3.70 -9.42
C ILE A 471 -14.57 2.83 -10.44
N SER A 472 -15.61 3.36 -11.08
CA SER A 472 -16.38 2.64 -12.09
C SER A 472 -15.51 2.21 -13.27
N GLY A 473 -15.87 1.12 -13.94
CA GLY A 473 -15.09 0.61 -15.09
C GLY A 473 -14.98 1.57 -16.28
N ASP A 474 -15.83 2.61 -16.35
CA ASP A 474 -15.72 3.70 -17.33
C ASP A 474 -14.93 4.92 -16.82
N GLY A 475 -14.50 4.92 -15.55
CA GLY A 475 -13.73 6.00 -14.92
C GLY A 475 -14.52 7.27 -14.60
N LEU A 476 -15.85 7.28 -14.75
CA LEU A 476 -16.68 8.49 -14.62
C LEU A 476 -17.33 8.64 -13.24
N THR A 477 -17.24 7.63 -12.38
CA THR A 477 -17.79 7.66 -11.02
C THR A 477 -16.75 7.12 -10.05
N ALA A 478 -16.50 7.86 -8.97
CA ALA A 478 -15.67 7.40 -7.86
C ALA A 478 -16.46 7.47 -6.55
N THR A 479 -16.50 6.37 -5.81
CA THR A 479 -17.19 6.26 -4.53
C THR A 479 -16.16 6.04 -3.43
N PHE A 480 -16.20 6.84 -2.37
CA PHE A 480 -15.35 6.69 -1.18
C PHE A 480 -16.23 6.51 0.04
N ASN A 481 -15.98 5.47 0.83
CA ASN A 481 -16.63 5.23 2.12
C ASN A 481 -15.76 5.81 3.22
N LEU A 482 -16.35 6.56 4.15
CA LEU A 482 -15.63 7.32 5.18
C LEU A 482 -15.65 6.60 6.52
N VAL A 483 -14.60 6.79 7.32
CA VAL A 483 -14.53 6.29 8.71
C VAL A 483 -15.75 6.78 9.52
N GLU A 484 -16.55 5.84 10.01
CA GLU A 484 -17.69 6.17 10.87
C GLU A 484 -17.21 6.72 12.21
N GLY A 485 -17.78 7.85 12.63
CA GLY A 485 -17.43 8.50 13.90
C GLY A 485 -16.18 9.38 13.86
N ALA A 486 -15.56 9.60 12.69
CA ALA A 486 -14.47 10.55 12.57
C ALA A 486 -14.92 11.99 12.92
N THR A 487 -14.10 12.72 13.66
CA THR A 487 -14.39 14.10 14.11
C THR A 487 -13.27 15.07 13.77
N PHE A 488 -13.63 16.34 13.55
CA PHE A 488 -12.70 17.46 13.52
C PHE A 488 -12.13 17.75 14.93
N HIS A 489 -11.11 18.60 15.02
CA HIS A 489 -10.48 19.01 16.28
C HIS A 489 -11.45 19.68 17.28
N ASP A 490 -12.62 20.14 16.84
CA ASP A 490 -13.66 20.72 17.70
C ASP A 490 -14.76 19.71 18.10
N GLY A 491 -14.62 18.44 17.70
CA GLY A 491 -15.53 17.34 18.02
C GLY A 491 -16.76 17.24 17.10
N GLU A 492 -16.92 18.13 16.11
CA GLU A 492 -17.98 17.96 15.11
C GLU A 492 -17.65 16.80 14.16
N PRO A 493 -18.63 15.97 13.77
CA PRO A 493 -18.41 14.85 12.85
C PRO A 493 -17.91 15.30 11.48
N ILE A 494 -17.01 14.52 10.88
CA ILE A 494 -16.60 14.66 9.48
C ILE A 494 -17.62 13.90 8.61
N THR A 495 -18.13 14.55 7.55
CA THR A 495 -19.15 13.98 6.66
C THR A 495 -18.79 14.12 5.19
N SER A 496 -19.53 13.44 4.31
CA SER A 496 -19.41 13.60 2.85
C SER A 496 -19.63 15.04 2.36
N GLU A 497 -20.40 15.86 3.10
CA GLU A 497 -20.56 17.29 2.79
C GLU A 497 -19.26 18.09 2.98
N ASP A 498 -18.43 17.73 3.97
CA ASP A 498 -17.13 18.35 4.20
C ASP A 498 -16.13 18.00 3.11
N VAL A 499 -16.16 16.75 2.63
CA VAL A 499 -15.34 16.31 1.49
C VAL A 499 -15.72 17.08 0.22
N ALA A 500 -17.02 17.16 -0.09
CA ALA A 500 -17.50 17.90 -1.24
C ALA A 500 -17.14 19.40 -1.16
N PHE A 501 -17.32 20.02 0.01
CA PHE A 501 -16.92 21.40 0.26
C PHE A 501 -15.42 21.60 0.04
N SER A 502 -14.60 20.67 0.54
CA SER A 502 -13.14 20.74 0.43
C SER A 502 -12.68 20.68 -1.01
N ILE A 503 -13.21 19.76 -1.81
CA ILE A 503 -12.91 19.65 -3.24
C ILE A 503 -13.28 20.95 -3.97
N GLN A 504 -14.48 21.50 -3.71
CA GLN A 504 -14.91 22.75 -4.32
C GLN A 504 -14.01 23.93 -3.94
N ALA A 505 -13.58 24.00 -2.68
CA ALA A 505 -12.71 25.06 -2.20
C ALA A 505 -11.30 24.97 -2.84
N VAL A 506 -10.76 23.76 -3.01
CA VAL A 506 -9.50 23.52 -3.72
C VAL A 506 -9.64 23.87 -5.21
N GLN A 507 -10.71 23.44 -5.89
CA GLN A 507 -10.99 23.83 -7.29
C GLN A 507 -11.02 25.35 -7.47
N ALA A 508 -11.66 26.09 -6.55
CA ALA A 508 -11.77 27.53 -6.60
C ALA A 508 -10.44 28.25 -6.33
N ASN A 509 -9.64 27.78 -5.36
CA ASN A 509 -8.50 28.53 -4.82
C ASN A 509 -7.12 27.99 -5.19
N HIS A 510 -6.94 26.68 -5.34
CA HIS A 510 -5.62 26.10 -5.56
C HIS A 510 -5.04 26.51 -6.93
N PRO A 511 -3.71 26.73 -7.05
CA PRO A 511 -3.07 27.07 -8.33
C PRO A 511 -3.09 25.90 -9.34
N PHE A 512 -3.25 24.65 -8.89
CA PHE A 512 -3.24 23.47 -9.77
C PHE A 512 -4.64 23.22 -10.31
N LYS A 513 -5.12 24.11 -11.19
CA LYS A 513 -6.49 24.04 -11.71
C LYS A 513 -6.86 22.69 -12.33
N PRO A 514 -6.01 22.04 -13.14
CA PRO A 514 -6.36 20.75 -13.75
C PRO A 514 -6.54 19.60 -12.74
N MET A 515 -5.93 19.69 -11.56
CA MET A 515 -5.84 18.59 -10.57
C MET A 515 -7.19 18.03 -10.14
N LEU A 516 -8.19 18.89 -9.90
CA LEU A 516 -9.53 18.47 -9.48
C LEU A 516 -10.63 18.94 -10.45
N ALA A 517 -10.26 19.61 -11.54
CA ALA A 517 -11.22 20.12 -12.53
C ALA A 517 -12.19 19.06 -13.09
N PRO A 518 -11.79 17.78 -13.29
CA PRO A 518 -12.71 16.78 -13.83
C PRO A 518 -13.90 16.45 -12.93
N ILE A 519 -13.81 16.73 -11.61
CA ILE A 519 -14.88 16.44 -10.65
C ILE A 519 -15.99 17.49 -10.81
N THR A 520 -17.14 17.07 -11.34
CA THR A 520 -18.26 17.97 -11.69
C THR A 520 -19.53 17.74 -10.86
N GLY A 521 -19.62 16.64 -10.12
CA GLY A 521 -20.80 16.31 -9.30
C GLY A 521 -20.43 15.62 -7.99
N PHE A 522 -21.30 15.83 -6.99
CA PHE A 522 -21.18 15.27 -5.65
C PHE A 522 -22.54 14.72 -5.22
N ASP A 523 -22.59 13.46 -4.79
CA ASP A 523 -23.72 12.90 -4.03
C ASP A 523 -23.27 12.71 -2.58
N THR A 524 -23.87 13.49 -1.68
CA THR A 524 -23.65 13.49 -0.23
C THR A 524 -24.90 13.04 0.52
N SER A 525 -25.79 12.28 -0.15
CA SER A 525 -27.04 11.82 0.47
C SER A 525 -26.82 10.85 1.63
N ASP A 526 -25.67 10.17 1.65
CA ASP A 526 -25.15 9.42 2.79
C ASP A 526 -24.02 10.22 3.48
N PRO A 527 -24.10 10.50 4.79
CA PRO A 527 -23.02 11.18 5.51
C PRO A 527 -21.66 10.46 5.49
N HIS A 528 -21.64 9.13 5.33
CA HIS A 528 -20.44 8.30 5.38
C HIS A 528 -20.02 7.80 4.00
N THR A 529 -20.62 8.32 2.93
CA THR A 529 -20.24 7.96 1.55
C THR A 529 -20.29 9.19 0.67
N ILE A 530 -19.20 9.46 -0.04
CA ILE A 530 -19.16 10.48 -1.09
C ILE A 530 -19.09 9.80 -2.46
N VAL A 531 -20.01 10.15 -3.35
CA VAL A 531 -19.94 9.75 -4.76
C VAL A 531 -19.59 10.96 -5.61
N LEU A 532 -18.46 10.89 -6.30
CA LEU A 532 -17.96 11.89 -7.22
C LEU A 532 -18.36 11.52 -8.65
N THR A 533 -18.90 12.49 -9.40
CA THR A 533 -19.12 12.37 -10.85
C THR A 533 -18.02 13.13 -11.58
N LEU A 534 -17.37 12.46 -12.52
CA LEU A 534 -16.33 13.05 -13.37
C LEU A 534 -16.87 13.30 -14.78
N ASP A 535 -16.41 14.36 -15.43
CA ASP A 535 -16.74 14.66 -16.83
C ASP A 535 -15.95 13.81 -17.83
N HIS A 536 -14.76 13.34 -17.44
CA HIS A 536 -13.91 12.39 -18.15
C HIS A 536 -13.06 11.56 -17.17
N PRO A 537 -12.51 10.40 -17.57
CA PRO A 537 -11.62 9.61 -16.72
C PRO A 537 -10.41 10.43 -16.27
N HIS A 538 -10.01 10.29 -15.01
CA HIS A 538 -8.87 10.99 -14.45
C HIS A 538 -7.81 10.00 -13.93
N PRO A 539 -6.68 9.81 -14.64
CA PRO A 539 -5.69 8.77 -14.32
C PRO A 539 -4.96 8.99 -12.99
N ALA A 540 -5.01 10.20 -12.42
CA ALA A 540 -4.35 10.56 -11.18
C ALA A 540 -5.32 10.89 -10.04
N LEU A 541 -6.61 10.49 -10.15
CA LEU A 541 -7.65 10.86 -9.19
C LEU A 541 -7.28 10.49 -7.75
N VAL A 542 -6.81 9.26 -7.51
CA VAL A 542 -6.49 8.79 -6.16
C VAL A 542 -5.30 9.55 -5.58
N ALA A 543 -4.28 9.82 -6.40
CA ALA A 543 -3.16 10.67 -5.98
C ALA A 543 -3.62 12.10 -5.66
N ALA A 544 -4.53 12.67 -6.46
CA ALA A 544 -5.05 14.03 -6.27
C ALA A 544 -5.88 14.21 -5.00
N VAL A 545 -6.42 13.12 -4.42
CA VAL A 545 -7.17 13.14 -3.15
C VAL A 545 -6.35 12.65 -1.95
N SER A 546 -5.05 12.41 -2.15
CA SER A 546 -4.13 11.98 -1.10
C SER A 546 -3.61 13.14 -0.24
N ASP A 547 -2.78 12.79 0.74
CA ASP A 547 -2.07 13.73 1.60
C ASP A 547 -1.41 14.88 0.81
N VAL A 548 -1.28 16.03 1.46
CA VAL A 548 -0.76 17.28 0.89
C VAL A 548 -1.70 17.92 -0.16
N LEU A 549 -2.37 17.14 -1.01
CA LEU A 549 -3.11 17.65 -2.17
C LEU A 549 -4.58 17.96 -1.87
N LEU A 550 -5.25 17.15 -1.03
CA LEU A 550 -6.64 17.40 -0.62
C LEU A 550 -6.82 17.42 0.91
N PRO A 551 -6.57 18.57 1.57
CA PRO A 551 -6.94 18.77 2.97
C PRO A 551 -8.47 18.78 3.15
N ILE A 552 -8.99 17.93 4.04
CA ILE A 552 -10.41 17.93 4.40
C ILE A 552 -10.69 19.00 5.45
N MET A 553 -11.41 20.04 5.03
CA MET A 553 -11.71 21.24 5.79
C MET A 553 -13.11 21.20 6.42
N PRO A 554 -13.29 21.74 7.64
CA PRO A 554 -14.59 21.80 8.31
C PRO A 554 -15.51 22.79 7.61
N LYS A 555 -16.53 22.28 6.90
CA LYS A 555 -17.51 23.12 6.19
C LYS A 555 -18.20 24.09 7.14
N HIS A 556 -18.53 23.66 8.36
CA HIS A 556 -19.21 24.50 9.36
C HIS A 556 -18.39 25.70 9.84
N ILE A 557 -17.06 25.69 9.63
CA ILE A 557 -16.16 26.78 9.98
C ILE A 557 -15.90 27.72 8.81
N PHE A 558 -15.75 27.18 7.59
CA PHE A 558 -15.37 27.97 6.41
C PHE A 558 -16.58 28.46 5.59
N ASP A 559 -17.74 27.81 5.67
CA ASP A 559 -19.00 28.25 5.04
C ASP A 559 -19.76 29.25 5.95
N ASP A 560 -19.04 30.26 6.46
CA ASP A 560 -19.56 31.27 7.39
C ASP A 560 -20.25 32.47 6.68
N GLY A 561 -20.38 32.37 5.35
CA GLY A 561 -20.81 33.44 4.45
C GLY A 561 -19.68 34.06 3.63
N THR A 562 -18.44 33.66 3.85
CA THR A 562 -17.30 33.97 2.97
C THR A 562 -17.49 33.28 1.60
N PRO A 563 -17.41 34.00 0.47
CA PRO A 563 -17.45 33.38 -0.85
C PRO A 563 -16.34 32.34 -1.03
N ILE A 564 -16.64 31.25 -1.74
CA ILE A 564 -15.69 30.12 -1.87
C ILE A 564 -14.37 30.56 -2.52
N GLU A 565 -14.41 31.52 -3.45
CA GLU A 565 -13.24 32.09 -4.15
C GLU A 565 -12.38 33.01 -3.28
N GLU A 566 -12.87 33.40 -2.10
CA GLU A 566 -12.17 34.26 -1.14
C GLU A 566 -11.57 33.46 0.03
N LEU A 567 -11.74 32.13 0.05
CA LEU A 567 -11.32 31.28 1.17
C LEU A 567 -9.80 31.22 1.37
N ARG A 568 -9.00 31.55 0.35
CA ARG A 568 -7.54 31.67 0.52
C ARG A 568 -7.16 32.66 1.62
N GLU A 569 -7.87 33.78 1.71
CA GLU A 569 -7.60 34.84 2.69
C GLU A 569 -8.36 34.63 4.02
N HIS A 570 -9.09 33.51 4.17
CA HIS A 570 -9.91 33.26 5.34
C HIS A 570 -9.02 33.16 6.61
N PRO A 571 -9.38 33.85 7.71
CA PRO A 571 -8.54 33.89 8.92
C PRO A 571 -8.33 32.51 9.55
N ARG A 572 -9.28 31.57 9.36
CA ARG A 572 -9.17 30.19 9.87
C ARG A 572 -8.13 29.32 9.17
N ASN A 573 -7.40 29.85 8.19
CA ASN A 573 -6.22 29.18 7.65
C ASN A 573 -4.99 29.30 8.58
N HIS A 574 -4.96 30.25 9.52
CA HIS A 574 -3.82 30.48 10.42
C HIS A 574 -4.17 30.91 11.84
N THR A 575 -5.41 31.31 12.12
CA THR A 575 -5.90 31.70 13.45
C THR A 575 -7.03 30.77 13.88
N ASP A 576 -6.95 30.25 15.11
CA ASP A 576 -7.96 29.32 15.68
C ASP A 576 -8.33 28.21 14.68
N VAL A 577 -7.31 27.58 14.09
CA VAL A 577 -7.47 26.59 13.02
C VAL A 577 -8.11 25.33 13.59
N VAL A 578 -9.19 24.88 12.97
CA VAL A 578 -9.82 23.59 13.21
C VAL A 578 -9.53 22.73 12.00
N GLY A 579 -8.88 21.59 12.22
CA GLY A 579 -8.57 20.63 11.18
C GLY A 579 -9.14 19.25 11.49
N SER A 580 -8.81 18.29 10.63
CA SER A 580 -9.27 16.89 10.66
C SER A 580 -8.13 15.91 10.94
N GLY A 581 -6.89 16.40 11.03
CA GLY A 581 -5.68 15.58 11.09
C GLY A 581 -5.27 15.17 12.50
N PRO A 582 -4.14 14.46 12.61
CA PRO A 582 -3.63 13.91 13.87
C PRO A 582 -3.11 14.95 14.87
N PHE A 583 -2.83 16.18 14.45
CA PHE A 583 -2.31 17.23 15.34
C PHE A 583 -3.11 18.54 15.21
N THR A 584 -3.30 19.22 16.32
CA THR A 584 -3.96 20.52 16.43
C THR A 584 -2.93 21.65 16.43
N LEU A 585 -3.20 22.73 15.68
CA LEU A 585 -2.34 23.92 15.68
C LEU A 585 -2.54 24.73 16.98
N THR A 586 -1.48 24.87 17.78
CA THR A 586 -1.50 25.63 19.04
C THR A 586 -0.75 26.96 18.99
N GLU A 587 0.26 27.09 18.12
CA GLU A 587 0.97 28.34 17.87
C GLU A 587 1.36 28.47 16.39
N PHE A 588 1.15 29.66 15.83
CA PHE A 588 1.63 30.03 14.49
C PHE A 588 2.31 31.40 14.54
N VAL A 589 3.63 31.43 14.50
CA VAL A 589 4.45 32.63 14.37
C VAL A 589 5.01 32.67 12.95
N SER A 590 4.37 33.47 12.09
CA SER A 590 4.71 33.60 10.68
C SER A 590 6.22 33.80 10.47
N GLY A 591 6.85 32.88 9.73
CA GLY A 591 8.27 32.92 9.39
C GLY A 591 9.24 32.55 10.53
N GLU A 592 8.75 32.08 11.67
CA GLU A 592 9.58 31.71 12.83
C GLU A 592 9.27 30.30 13.34
N ARG A 593 8.02 30.02 13.72
CA ARG A 593 7.66 28.77 14.42
C ARG A 593 6.21 28.36 14.20
N ILE A 594 5.98 27.05 14.09
CA ILE A 594 4.67 26.41 14.15
C ILE A 594 4.72 25.36 15.27
N HIS A 595 3.74 25.35 16.17
CA HIS A 595 3.62 24.36 17.23
C HIS A 595 2.31 23.59 17.08
N LEU A 596 2.42 22.27 16.98
CA LEU A 596 1.32 21.34 16.85
C LEU A 596 1.31 20.40 18.05
N THR A 597 0.13 20.11 18.61
CA THR A 597 -0.05 19.15 19.71
C THR A 597 -0.95 18.01 19.26
N LYS A 598 -0.76 16.83 19.84
CA LYS A 598 -1.59 15.64 19.59
C LYS A 598 -3.10 15.95 19.64
N ASN A 599 -3.84 15.43 18.66
CA ASN A 599 -5.30 15.29 18.73
C ASN A 599 -5.61 14.01 19.51
N GLU A 600 -6.06 14.13 20.76
CA GLU A 600 -6.39 12.96 21.60
C GLU A 600 -7.63 12.20 21.09
N ASP A 601 -8.50 12.86 20.33
CA ASP A 601 -9.74 12.31 19.78
C ASP A 601 -9.56 11.96 18.28
N PHE A 602 -8.34 11.65 17.84
CA PHE A 602 -8.08 11.27 16.45
C PHE A 602 -8.77 9.95 16.09
N PHE A 603 -9.34 9.87 14.89
CA PHE A 603 -10.21 8.77 14.49
C PHE A 603 -9.48 7.45 14.22
N ILE A 604 -8.15 7.46 14.19
CA ILE A 604 -7.31 6.24 14.21
C ILE A 604 -6.87 6.01 15.66
N PRO A 605 -7.38 4.96 16.32
CA PRO A 605 -7.03 4.66 17.71
C PRO A 605 -5.52 4.52 17.93
N GLY A 606 -5.04 4.95 19.10
CA GLY A 606 -3.62 4.88 19.46
C GLY A 606 -2.72 5.91 18.76
N ARG A 607 -3.23 6.67 17.78
CA ARG A 607 -2.47 7.67 17.02
C ARG A 607 -2.86 9.11 17.37
N PRO A 608 -2.00 10.10 17.06
CA PRO A 608 -0.58 9.93 16.73
C PRO A 608 0.26 9.50 17.94
N TYR A 609 1.48 9.00 17.72
CA TYR A 609 2.37 8.64 18.82
C TYR A 609 3.01 9.85 19.52
N LEU A 610 3.47 10.86 18.77
CA LEU A 610 4.10 12.07 19.32
C LEU A 610 3.10 12.92 20.13
N ASP A 611 3.56 13.56 21.22
CA ASP A 611 2.77 14.56 21.95
C ASP A 611 2.76 15.90 21.21
N GLU A 612 3.90 16.28 20.63
CA GLU A 612 4.11 17.59 20.04
C GLU A 612 5.01 17.54 18.79
N ILE A 613 4.71 18.40 17.82
CA ILE A 613 5.60 18.71 16.69
C ILE A 613 5.87 20.21 16.69
N ILE A 614 7.15 20.58 16.75
CA ILE A 614 7.62 21.96 16.63
C ILE A 614 8.34 22.11 15.30
N ILE A 615 7.79 22.93 14.40
CA ILE A 615 8.42 23.28 13.12
C ILE A 615 9.08 24.65 13.26
N ASN A 616 10.41 24.71 13.20
CA ASN A 616 11.19 25.94 13.26
C ASN A 616 11.62 26.37 11.84
N VAL A 617 11.34 27.63 11.49
CA VAL A 617 11.82 28.23 10.23
C VAL A 617 13.19 28.87 10.49
N VAL A 618 14.24 28.23 9.97
CA VAL A 618 15.64 28.63 10.15
C VAL A 618 16.19 29.13 8.81
N ALA A 619 16.33 30.45 8.67
CA ALA A 619 16.75 31.06 7.40
C ALA A 619 18.17 30.66 6.95
N ASP A 620 19.09 30.43 7.88
CA ASP A 620 20.44 29.96 7.57
C ASP A 620 20.53 28.44 7.73
N GLU A 621 20.63 27.75 6.60
CA GLU A 621 20.64 26.30 6.56
C GLU A 621 21.82 25.68 7.33
N ASN A 622 23.01 26.31 7.30
CA ASN A 622 24.17 25.82 8.05
C ASN A 622 23.90 25.81 9.56
N SER A 623 23.15 26.79 10.06
CA SER A 623 22.70 26.84 11.45
C SER A 623 21.69 25.74 11.75
N ALA A 624 20.79 25.40 10.83
CA ALA A 624 19.87 24.27 10.98
C ALA A 624 20.65 22.94 11.09
N ILE A 625 21.60 22.69 10.19
CA ILE A 625 22.44 21.49 10.23
C ILE A 625 23.26 21.39 11.51
N LEU A 626 23.82 22.51 12.01
CA LEU A 626 24.49 22.53 13.31
C LEU A 626 23.54 22.18 14.46
N GLY A 627 22.28 22.61 14.39
CA GLY A 627 21.25 22.21 15.34
C GLY A 627 21.01 20.69 15.30
N LEU A 628 20.98 20.10 14.11
CA LEU A 628 20.76 18.66 13.92
C LEU A 628 21.92 17.85 14.52
N GLU A 629 23.14 18.26 14.22
CA GLU A 629 24.36 17.62 14.76
C GLU A 629 24.47 17.70 16.29
N ASN A 630 23.91 18.75 16.90
CA ASN A 630 23.95 18.95 18.35
C ASN A 630 22.72 18.36 19.07
N GLY A 631 21.75 17.79 18.35
CA GLY A 631 20.49 17.28 18.91
C GLY A 631 19.53 18.38 19.41
N GLU A 632 19.67 19.62 18.92
CA GLU A 632 18.72 20.71 19.17
C GLU A 632 17.48 20.63 18.25
N ILE A 633 17.63 19.96 17.11
CA ILE A 633 16.55 19.58 16.20
C ILE A 633 16.67 18.08 15.92
N ASP A 634 15.53 17.41 15.74
CA ASP A 634 15.46 15.96 15.51
C ASP A 634 15.53 15.62 14.02
N ALA A 635 15.01 16.52 13.18
CA ALA A 635 15.06 16.38 11.74
C ALA A 635 15.18 17.73 11.03
N TYR A 636 15.75 17.68 9.84
CA TYR A 636 15.84 18.79 8.91
C TYR A 636 15.34 18.36 7.53
N GLY A 637 14.34 19.06 7.02
CA GLY A 637 13.78 18.80 5.69
C GLY A 637 14.43 19.66 4.61
N PHE A 638 14.49 19.13 3.39
CA PHE A 638 14.88 19.85 2.17
C PHE A 638 16.30 20.41 2.20
N ALA A 639 17.28 19.58 2.60
CA ALA A 639 18.68 19.97 2.58
C ALA A 639 19.21 20.14 1.16
N ASN A 640 20.11 21.11 0.98
CA ASN A 640 20.84 21.28 -0.27
C ASN A 640 21.91 20.17 -0.43
N PRO A 641 22.41 19.93 -1.65
CA PRO A 641 23.44 18.92 -1.91
C PRO A 641 24.69 18.93 -1.02
N LEU A 642 25.21 20.11 -0.67
CA LEU A 642 26.42 20.22 0.16
C LEU A 642 26.13 19.80 1.60
N ASN A 643 24.97 20.16 2.12
CA ASN A 643 24.55 19.79 3.47
C ASN A 643 24.10 18.33 3.57
N ALA A 644 23.48 17.80 2.50
CA ALA A 644 23.19 16.37 2.42
C ALA A 644 24.46 15.54 2.53
N GLN A 645 25.52 15.90 1.80
CA GLN A 645 26.82 15.24 1.95
C GLN A 645 27.34 15.32 3.40
N ARG A 646 27.22 16.48 4.06
CA ARG A 646 27.61 16.64 5.46
C ARG A 646 26.82 15.74 6.41
N ILE A 647 25.51 15.57 6.19
CA ILE A 647 24.68 14.64 6.96
C ILE A 647 25.14 13.20 6.70
N ALA A 648 25.35 12.80 5.45
CA ALA A 648 25.82 11.46 5.09
C ALA A 648 27.19 11.11 5.71
N GLU A 649 28.08 12.09 5.85
CA GLU A 649 29.41 11.91 6.43
C GLU A 649 29.39 11.87 7.97
N ASN A 650 28.26 12.20 8.61
CA ASN A 650 28.10 12.14 10.06
C ASN A 650 27.46 10.81 10.49
N ALA A 651 28.22 9.99 11.22
CA ALA A 651 27.78 8.67 11.67
C ALA A 651 26.67 8.69 12.74
N ASP A 652 26.41 9.85 13.35
CA ASP A 652 25.35 10.01 14.36
C ASP A 652 24.01 10.45 13.73
N LEU A 653 23.96 10.67 12.41
CA LEU A 653 22.77 11.10 11.67
C LEU A 653 22.40 10.10 10.57
N VAL A 654 21.14 10.15 10.15
CA VAL A 654 20.63 9.43 9.00
C VAL A 654 20.30 10.43 7.90
N LEU A 655 20.76 10.14 6.68
CA LEU A 655 20.35 10.83 5.47
C LEU A 655 19.38 9.92 4.70
N ASP A 656 18.12 10.33 4.62
CA ASP A 656 17.08 9.65 3.86
C ASP A 656 17.02 10.29 2.45
N ASN A 657 17.60 9.62 1.47
CA ASN A 657 17.75 10.11 0.09
C ASN A 657 16.61 9.72 -0.84
N ASP A 658 15.83 8.70 -0.47
CA ASP A 658 14.80 8.10 -1.32
C ASP A 658 13.38 8.54 -0.92
N HIS A 659 13.25 9.65 -0.17
CA HIS A 659 11.99 10.13 0.37
C HIS A 659 11.52 11.41 -0.36
N ALA A 660 10.22 11.71 -0.27
CA ALA A 660 9.60 12.88 -0.91
C ALA A 660 9.81 12.95 -2.45
N PHE A 661 10.11 11.81 -3.09
CA PHE A 661 10.36 11.71 -4.53
C PHE A 661 9.16 12.16 -5.35
N GLY A 662 7.95 12.00 -4.80
CA GLY A 662 6.71 12.37 -5.45
C GLY A 662 6.55 13.86 -5.68
N VAL A 663 7.33 14.72 -5.02
CA VAL A 663 7.34 16.17 -5.31
C VAL A 663 7.89 16.45 -6.71
N GLY A 664 8.87 15.67 -7.16
CA GLY A 664 9.53 15.84 -8.47
C GLY A 664 10.02 17.27 -8.76
N PRO A 665 10.87 17.86 -7.91
CA PRO A 665 11.31 19.25 -8.08
C PRO A 665 12.35 19.44 -9.21
N THR A 666 12.09 20.41 -10.06
CA THR A 666 12.99 20.87 -11.13
C THR A 666 13.48 22.30 -10.84
N ASN A 667 14.59 22.68 -11.45
CA ASN A 667 15.10 24.05 -11.44
C ASN A 667 15.12 24.58 -12.88
N GLU A 668 14.48 25.72 -13.11
CA GLU A 668 14.32 26.24 -14.45
C GLU A 668 14.39 27.77 -14.51
N LEU A 669 14.90 28.26 -15.64
CA LEU A 669 14.87 29.66 -16.02
C LEU A 669 13.59 29.92 -16.82
N GLN A 670 12.69 30.68 -16.23
CA GLN A 670 11.43 31.07 -16.84
C GLN A 670 11.57 32.40 -17.60
N PHE A 671 11.01 32.48 -18.80
CA PHE A 671 10.96 33.71 -19.60
C PHE A 671 9.57 34.35 -19.56
N ASN A 672 9.51 35.68 -19.50
CA ASN A 672 8.30 36.46 -19.72
C ASN A 672 8.08 36.67 -21.22
N LEU A 673 7.14 35.97 -21.85
CA LEU A 673 6.93 36.07 -23.30
C LEU A 673 6.19 37.37 -23.71
N ASN A 674 5.71 38.16 -22.75
CA ASN A 674 5.23 39.52 -23.00
C ASN A 674 6.36 40.57 -23.07
N SER A 675 7.58 40.22 -22.69
CA SER A 675 8.74 41.11 -22.87
C SER A 675 9.06 41.27 -24.36
N GLU A 676 9.36 42.51 -24.79
CA GLU A 676 9.65 42.83 -26.19
C GLU A 676 10.76 41.95 -26.75
N ALA A 677 11.85 41.78 -25.99
CA ALA A 677 12.99 40.96 -26.42
C ALA A 677 12.72 39.45 -26.30
N LEU A 678 12.11 39.01 -25.20
CA LEU A 678 11.94 37.58 -24.91
C LEU A 678 10.73 36.96 -25.62
N SER A 679 9.87 37.75 -26.25
CA SER A 679 8.85 37.25 -27.18
C SER A 679 9.48 36.59 -28.43
N ASP A 680 10.69 36.99 -28.82
CA ASP A 680 11.43 36.40 -29.96
C ASP A 680 12.13 35.10 -29.55
N LEU A 681 11.72 33.97 -30.15
CA LEU A 681 12.30 32.65 -29.91
C LEU A 681 13.83 32.63 -30.04
N ARG A 682 14.40 33.40 -30.97
CA ARG A 682 15.84 33.41 -31.22
C ARG A 682 16.62 33.97 -30.05
N VAL A 683 16.05 34.92 -29.30
CA VAL A 683 16.68 35.47 -28.08
C VAL A 683 16.70 34.41 -26.99
N ARG A 684 15.60 33.68 -26.79
CA ARG A 684 15.53 32.59 -25.79
C ARG A 684 16.47 31.43 -26.14
N GLN A 685 16.53 31.04 -27.41
CA GLN A 685 17.47 30.03 -27.91
C GLN A 685 18.94 30.48 -27.76
N ALA A 686 19.24 31.76 -28.00
CA ALA A 686 20.58 32.29 -27.76
C ALA A 686 20.99 32.23 -26.28
N ILE A 687 20.06 32.53 -25.37
CA ILE A 687 20.28 32.40 -23.92
C ILE A 687 20.52 30.92 -23.56
N ALA A 688 19.70 30.02 -24.07
CA ALA A 688 19.85 28.57 -23.86
C ALA A 688 21.24 28.06 -24.29
N LEU A 689 21.70 28.42 -25.49
CA LEU A 689 23.02 28.06 -26.03
C LEU A 689 24.21 28.66 -25.27
N ALA A 690 24.00 29.62 -24.37
CA ALA A 690 25.08 30.18 -23.56
C ALA A 690 25.25 29.48 -22.20
N ILE A 691 24.25 28.73 -21.74
CA ILE A 691 24.23 28.15 -20.39
C ILE A 691 24.75 26.71 -20.41
N ASP A 692 25.84 26.46 -19.68
CA ASP A 692 26.44 25.12 -19.51
C ASP A 692 25.78 24.37 -18.34
N ARG A 693 24.89 23.42 -18.65
CA ARG A 693 24.27 22.55 -17.64
C ARG A 693 25.29 21.65 -16.93
N ASP A 694 26.34 21.22 -17.62
CA ASP A 694 27.39 20.36 -17.04
C ASP A 694 28.22 21.15 -16.02
N PHE A 695 28.41 22.45 -16.25
CA PHE A 695 29.01 23.34 -15.24
C PHE A 695 28.14 23.45 -13.99
N VAL A 696 26.83 23.64 -14.13
CA VAL A 696 25.92 23.72 -12.98
C VAL A 696 25.92 22.40 -12.20
N THR A 697 25.62 21.29 -12.88
CA THR A 697 25.48 19.98 -12.23
C THR A 697 26.81 19.45 -11.69
N GLY A 698 27.90 19.57 -12.46
CA GLY A 698 29.21 19.03 -12.09
C GLY A 698 30.07 19.94 -11.22
N THR A 699 30.06 21.27 -11.47
CA THR A 699 30.94 22.21 -10.75
C THR A 699 30.21 22.92 -9.62
N LEU A 700 29.03 23.50 -9.86
CA LEU A 700 28.29 24.21 -8.80
C LEU A 700 27.68 23.25 -7.79
N HIS A 701 27.15 22.11 -8.25
CA HIS A 701 26.48 21.12 -7.41
C HIS A 701 27.29 19.83 -7.18
N MET A 702 28.53 19.76 -7.67
CA MET A 702 29.47 18.66 -7.39
C MET A 702 28.95 17.26 -7.76
N GLY A 703 28.12 17.15 -8.80
CA GLY A 703 27.55 15.89 -9.28
C GLY A 703 26.33 15.38 -8.52
N GLN A 704 25.80 16.16 -7.57
CA GLN A 704 24.66 15.78 -6.74
C GLN A 704 23.29 16.10 -7.36
N THR A 705 23.28 16.80 -8.49
CA THR A 705 22.07 17.08 -9.28
C THR A 705 22.25 16.55 -10.68
N ARG A 706 21.16 16.13 -11.33
CA ARG A 706 21.17 15.63 -12.72
C ARG A 706 20.71 16.72 -13.67
N GLU A 707 21.16 16.65 -14.93
CA GLU A 707 20.64 17.53 -15.97
C GLU A 707 19.13 17.35 -16.14
N GLN A 708 18.43 18.45 -16.41
CA GLN A 708 17.01 18.47 -16.74
C GLN A 708 16.86 19.00 -18.16
N LEU A 709 16.27 18.21 -19.05
CA LEU A 709 16.12 18.59 -20.47
C LEU A 709 14.71 19.06 -20.84
N THR A 710 13.70 18.67 -20.07
CA THR A 710 12.28 18.97 -20.35
C THR A 710 11.54 19.43 -19.10
N SER A 711 10.23 19.66 -19.21
CA SER A 711 9.34 19.99 -18.09
C SER A 711 9.03 18.83 -17.16
N ILE A 712 9.29 17.59 -17.59
CA ILE A 712 8.97 16.38 -16.85
C ILE A 712 10.24 15.83 -16.19
N HIS A 713 10.18 15.57 -14.89
CA HIS A 713 11.32 15.07 -14.11
C HIS A 713 11.84 13.71 -14.65
N PRO A 714 13.16 13.47 -14.75
CA PRO A 714 13.77 12.25 -15.31
C PRO A 714 13.36 10.93 -14.66
N ASP A 715 12.93 10.97 -13.40
CA ASP A 715 12.44 9.78 -12.69
C ASP A 715 10.99 9.45 -13.03
N SER A 716 10.28 10.34 -13.72
CA SER A 716 8.91 10.11 -14.18
C SER A 716 8.90 9.17 -15.39
N PRO A 717 7.99 8.19 -15.45
CA PRO A 717 7.85 7.33 -16.64
C PRO A 717 7.46 8.10 -17.91
N TRP A 718 6.98 9.34 -17.76
CA TRP A 718 6.57 10.20 -18.87
C TRP A 718 7.74 11.01 -19.48
N TYR A 719 8.93 10.97 -18.89
CA TYR A 719 10.08 11.77 -19.33
C TYR A 719 10.55 11.42 -20.76
N ASN A 720 10.82 12.43 -21.57
CA ASN A 720 11.43 12.30 -22.90
C ASN A 720 12.83 12.91 -22.90
N ALA A 721 13.87 12.08 -23.01
CA ALA A 721 15.25 12.55 -23.13
C ALA A 721 15.62 12.93 -24.57
N ASP A 722 14.87 12.47 -25.57
CA ASP A 722 15.15 12.64 -26.99
C ASP A 722 14.60 13.99 -27.53
N VAL A 723 14.94 15.08 -26.85
CA VAL A 723 14.56 16.45 -27.20
C VAL A 723 15.78 17.29 -27.61
N GLU A 724 15.55 18.51 -28.11
CA GLU A 724 16.63 19.44 -28.42
C GLU A 724 17.45 19.80 -27.17
N ARG A 725 18.69 19.30 -27.11
CA ARG A 725 19.67 19.61 -26.07
C ARG A 725 20.50 20.80 -26.53
N TYR A 726 20.20 21.99 -26.03
CA TYR A 726 20.97 23.21 -26.29
C TYR A 726 22.38 23.12 -25.66
N ASP A 727 23.30 22.43 -26.31
CA ASP A 727 24.72 22.41 -25.96
C ASP A 727 25.35 23.80 -26.20
N VAL A 728 26.38 24.13 -25.43
CA VAL A 728 26.99 25.47 -25.49
C VAL A 728 27.58 25.78 -26.86
N ASP A 729 27.02 26.80 -27.53
CA ASP A 729 27.50 27.35 -28.81
C ASP A 729 27.36 28.88 -28.82
N LEU A 730 28.38 29.55 -28.29
CA LEU A 730 28.41 31.02 -28.17
C LEU A 730 28.43 31.74 -29.52
N ASP A 731 28.95 31.11 -30.58
CA ASP A 731 28.98 31.71 -31.91
C ASP A 731 27.59 31.70 -32.53
N ARG A 732 26.87 30.57 -32.42
CA ARG A 732 25.47 30.49 -32.84
C ARG A 732 24.56 31.38 -32.00
N ALA A 733 24.78 31.47 -30.68
CA ALA A 733 24.04 32.36 -29.80
C ALA A 733 24.17 33.84 -30.23
N ARG A 734 25.39 34.32 -30.53
CA ARG A 734 25.61 35.69 -31.03
C ARG A 734 24.97 35.91 -32.41
N GLU A 735 25.00 34.90 -33.28
CA GLU A 735 24.33 34.97 -34.59
C GLU A 735 22.81 35.14 -34.43
N LEU A 736 22.18 34.34 -33.57
CA LEU A 736 20.75 34.42 -33.26
C LEU A 736 20.37 35.80 -32.68
N LEU A 737 21.16 36.35 -31.75
CA LEU A 737 20.93 37.70 -31.23
C LEU A 737 21.05 38.77 -32.32
N ALA A 738 22.03 38.66 -33.21
CA ALA A 738 22.18 39.60 -34.33
C ALA A 738 20.99 39.50 -35.31
N GLU A 739 20.52 38.29 -35.62
CA GLU A 739 19.32 38.05 -36.44
C GLU A 739 18.05 38.61 -35.77
N ALA A 740 17.98 38.58 -34.44
CA ALA A 740 16.91 39.17 -33.64
C ALA A 740 17.01 40.70 -33.51
N GLY A 741 18.10 41.31 -33.98
CA GLY A 741 18.30 42.77 -33.96
C GLY A 741 19.03 43.30 -32.72
N HIS A 742 19.65 42.44 -31.94
CA HIS A 742 20.36 42.76 -30.68
C HIS A 742 21.89 42.65 -30.82
N ALA A 743 22.45 42.90 -32.00
CA ALA A 743 23.89 42.82 -32.25
C ALA A 743 24.74 43.82 -31.43
N ASP A 744 24.12 44.93 -30.98
CA ASP A 744 24.75 45.96 -30.14
C ASP A 744 24.60 45.69 -28.63
N GLY A 745 24.04 44.54 -28.26
CA GLY A 745 23.79 44.10 -26.89
C GLY A 745 22.33 44.23 -26.45
N LEU A 746 22.01 43.58 -25.33
CA LEU A 746 20.69 43.55 -24.71
C LEU A 746 20.83 43.64 -23.19
N GLU A 747 19.93 44.35 -22.53
CA GLU A 747 19.90 44.45 -21.06
C GLU A 747 18.64 43.75 -20.56
N LEU A 748 18.79 42.80 -19.65
CA LEU A 748 17.68 42.04 -19.04
C LEU A 748 17.84 41.96 -17.52
N SER A 749 16.82 41.42 -16.86
CA SER A 749 16.83 41.13 -15.43
C SER A 749 16.52 39.66 -15.13
N ILE A 750 17.14 39.11 -14.08
CA ILE A 750 16.76 37.82 -13.49
C ILE A 750 16.36 38.06 -12.04
N THR A 751 15.16 37.64 -11.66
CA THR A 751 14.75 37.52 -10.24
C THR A 751 14.73 36.03 -9.87
N TYR A 752 14.97 35.63 -8.62
CA TYR A 752 14.90 34.21 -8.23
C TYR A 752 14.01 33.97 -7.01
N ILE A 753 13.35 32.81 -6.96
CA ILE A 753 12.57 32.42 -5.79
C ILE A 753 13.49 32.26 -4.55
N PRO A 754 13.13 32.82 -3.37
CA PRO A 754 13.91 32.60 -2.16
C PRO A 754 13.97 31.12 -1.75
N GLY A 755 15.14 30.68 -1.32
CA GLY A 755 15.44 29.30 -0.93
C GLY A 755 16.95 29.14 -0.72
N PRO A 756 17.46 27.89 -0.69
CA PRO A 756 18.90 27.65 -0.59
C PRO A 756 19.69 28.35 -1.70
N ASP A 757 20.71 29.14 -1.32
CA ASP A 757 21.55 29.93 -2.23
C ASP A 757 22.12 29.09 -3.39
N ALA A 758 22.49 27.83 -3.10
CA ALA A 758 23.03 26.90 -4.07
C ALA A 758 22.07 26.63 -5.24
N HIS A 759 20.77 26.49 -4.97
CA HIS A 759 19.77 26.09 -5.98
C HIS A 759 19.38 27.25 -6.91
N GLN A 760 19.23 28.46 -6.34
CA GLN A 760 18.58 29.57 -7.03
C GLN A 760 19.55 30.71 -7.34
N LYS A 761 20.07 31.36 -6.30
CA LYS A 761 20.94 32.54 -6.43
C LYS A 761 22.23 32.26 -7.20
N ASN A 762 22.96 31.21 -6.84
CA ASN A 762 24.24 30.88 -7.48
C ASN A 762 24.06 30.52 -8.96
N VAL A 763 22.95 29.86 -9.30
CA VAL A 763 22.59 29.54 -10.69
C VAL A 763 22.22 30.81 -11.46
N ALA A 764 21.44 31.72 -10.88
CA ALA A 764 21.10 33.01 -11.49
C ALA A 764 22.35 33.88 -11.76
N GLU A 765 23.28 33.94 -10.80
CA GLU A 765 24.57 34.65 -10.95
C GLU A 765 25.44 34.03 -12.05
N TYR A 766 25.47 32.69 -12.15
CA TYR A 766 26.15 31.98 -13.23
C TYR A 766 25.51 32.28 -14.59
N ILE A 767 24.18 32.22 -14.72
CA ILE A 767 23.49 32.55 -15.97
C ILE A 767 23.81 33.98 -16.40
N ALA A 768 23.76 34.94 -15.47
CA ALA A 768 24.12 36.33 -15.75
C ALA A 768 25.56 36.47 -16.27
N GLN A 769 26.50 35.69 -15.73
CA GLN A 769 27.87 35.64 -16.23
C GLN A 769 27.96 34.99 -17.63
N ALA A 770 27.24 33.90 -17.85
CA ALA A 770 27.31 33.12 -19.09
C ALA A 770 26.76 33.91 -20.29
N VAL A 771 25.65 34.63 -20.11
CA VAL A 771 25.04 35.41 -21.19
C VAL A 771 25.74 36.75 -21.49
N ASP A 772 26.57 37.25 -20.56
CA ASP A 772 27.44 38.42 -20.82
C ASP A 772 28.42 38.14 -21.96
N GLU A 773 28.87 36.89 -22.12
CA GLU A 773 29.79 36.48 -23.21
C GLU A 773 29.18 36.60 -24.61
N ILE A 774 27.85 36.64 -24.71
CA ILE A 774 27.11 36.82 -25.96
C ILE A 774 26.54 38.24 -26.12
N GLY A 775 26.82 39.14 -25.16
CA GLY A 775 26.42 40.55 -25.20
C GLY A 775 25.09 40.85 -24.50
N ILE A 776 24.61 39.97 -23.61
CA ILE A 776 23.45 40.26 -22.77
C ILE A 776 23.92 40.62 -21.36
N THR A 777 23.71 41.86 -20.93
CA THR A 777 23.95 42.26 -19.54
C THR A 777 22.72 41.90 -18.70
N VAL A 778 22.90 41.16 -17.61
CA VAL A 778 21.81 40.78 -16.71
C VAL A 778 21.96 41.41 -15.34
N THR A 779 20.89 42.06 -14.85
CA THR A 779 20.78 42.46 -13.44
C THR A 779 20.10 41.36 -12.62
N VAL A 780 20.80 40.80 -11.62
CA VAL A 780 20.25 39.81 -10.70
C VAL A 780 19.56 40.50 -9.52
N ASN A 781 18.26 40.28 -9.35
CA ASN A 781 17.43 40.84 -8.30
C ASN A 781 17.22 39.81 -7.16
N GLN A 782 17.50 40.22 -5.93
CA GLN A 782 17.30 39.41 -4.73
C GLN A 782 16.04 39.85 -3.97
N PRO A 783 14.93 39.10 -4.03
CA PRO A 783 13.76 39.35 -3.20
C PRO A 783 14.04 39.02 -1.72
N ALA A 784 13.30 39.67 -0.80
CA ALA A 784 13.47 39.50 0.64
C ALA A 784 12.79 38.22 1.19
N ASP A 785 11.67 37.83 0.60
CA ASP A 785 10.84 36.69 0.97
C ASP A 785 9.98 36.24 -0.23
N ILE A 786 9.28 35.10 -0.10
CA ILE A 786 8.45 34.52 -1.17
C ILE A 786 7.35 35.47 -1.63
N GLY A 787 6.78 36.28 -0.71
CA GLY A 787 5.76 37.27 -1.03
C GLY A 787 6.29 38.40 -1.90
N SER A 788 7.52 38.84 -1.65
CA SER A 788 8.21 39.85 -2.44
C SER A 788 8.55 39.36 -3.85
N TRP A 789 8.93 38.08 -3.99
CA TRP A 789 9.13 37.43 -5.29
C TRP A 789 7.79 37.29 -6.04
N ALA A 790 6.79 36.68 -5.41
CA ALA A 790 5.47 36.47 -6.02
C ALA A 790 4.80 37.78 -6.43
N GLY A 791 5.04 38.86 -5.67
CA GLY A 791 4.51 40.20 -5.94
C GLY A 791 4.83 40.75 -7.34
N MET A 792 5.90 40.29 -8.00
CA MET A 792 6.26 40.75 -9.34
C MET A 792 5.24 40.33 -10.42
N PHE A 793 4.57 39.19 -10.24
CA PHE A 793 3.55 38.67 -11.16
C PHE A 793 2.16 39.31 -10.98
N TYR A 794 2.00 40.16 -9.97
CA TYR A 794 0.77 40.94 -9.74
C TYR A 794 0.92 42.39 -10.20
N ALA A 795 2.06 42.76 -10.77
CA ALA A 795 2.32 44.11 -11.26
C ALA A 795 1.42 44.44 -12.48
N PRO A 796 1.06 45.72 -12.67
CA PRO A 796 0.27 46.13 -13.84
C PRO A 796 1.08 46.03 -15.14
N ASP A 797 0.41 45.76 -16.25
CA ASP A 797 1.06 45.58 -17.56
C ASP A 797 1.73 46.87 -18.11
N PRO A 798 2.91 46.77 -18.76
CA PRO A 798 3.73 45.56 -18.87
C PRO A 798 4.41 45.23 -17.53
N GLU A 799 4.48 43.94 -17.22
CA GLU A 799 5.10 43.46 -15.99
C GLU A 799 6.61 43.80 -15.95
N PRO A 800 7.17 44.16 -14.78
CA PRO A 800 8.52 44.72 -14.68
C PRO A 800 9.64 43.66 -14.57
N TRP A 801 9.43 42.44 -15.08
CA TRP A 801 10.40 41.34 -15.03
C TRP A 801 10.63 40.71 -16.41
N ASP A 802 11.86 40.28 -16.68
CA ASP A 802 12.24 39.61 -17.93
C ASP A 802 12.33 38.09 -17.74
N MET A 803 13.15 37.66 -16.77
CA MET A 803 13.39 36.27 -16.47
C MET A 803 13.28 35.99 -14.97
N THR A 804 12.93 34.76 -14.61
CA THR A 804 13.03 34.31 -13.22
C THR A 804 13.55 32.89 -13.09
N MET A 805 14.43 32.66 -12.12
CA MET A 805 14.73 31.30 -11.67
C MET A 805 13.63 30.85 -10.72
N ASN A 806 13.11 29.65 -10.97
CA ASN A 806 12.07 29.04 -10.17
C ASN A 806 12.37 27.56 -9.92
N ALA A 807 11.70 27.01 -8.91
CA ALA A 807 11.62 25.59 -8.68
C ALA A 807 10.18 25.13 -8.84
N TYR A 808 9.89 24.37 -9.90
CA TYR A 808 8.60 23.74 -10.09
C TYR A 808 8.59 22.30 -9.62
N PHE A 809 7.47 21.92 -9.01
CA PHE A 809 7.22 20.56 -8.56
C PHE A 809 6.29 19.89 -9.56
N ASN A 810 6.74 18.75 -10.09
CA ASN A 810 6.00 17.95 -11.06
C ASN A 810 4.88 17.13 -10.41
N TRP A 811 5.00 16.85 -9.11
CA TRP A 811 4.10 15.96 -8.38
C TRP A 811 4.06 14.53 -8.98
N GLY A 812 3.16 13.68 -8.50
CA GLY A 812 3.11 12.27 -8.92
C GLY A 812 2.64 12.01 -10.35
N ASP A 813 2.00 12.99 -10.98
CA ASP A 813 1.52 12.89 -12.35
C ASP A 813 1.57 14.27 -13.04
N PRO A 814 1.95 14.36 -14.32
CA PRO A 814 2.02 15.65 -15.02
C PRO A 814 0.71 16.45 -15.03
N VAL A 815 -0.46 15.80 -14.92
CA VAL A 815 -1.77 16.47 -14.77
C VAL A 815 -1.80 17.37 -13.54
N ILE A 816 -1.12 16.97 -12.46
CA ILE A 816 -1.10 17.69 -11.19
C ILE A 816 -0.11 18.86 -11.25
N GLY A 817 1.16 18.58 -11.55
CA GLY A 817 2.23 19.57 -11.38
C GLY A 817 2.70 20.28 -12.63
N VAL A 818 2.54 19.68 -13.81
CA VAL A 818 3.14 20.16 -15.06
C VAL A 818 2.15 20.96 -15.90
N HIS A 819 0.91 20.47 -16.06
CA HIS A 819 -0.11 21.09 -16.93
C HIS A 819 -0.35 22.56 -16.59
N ARG A 820 -0.37 22.90 -15.30
CA ARG A 820 -0.56 24.27 -14.79
C ARG A 820 0.42 25.29 -15.36
N ILE A 821 1.60 24.87 -15.82
CA ILE A 821 2.65 25.77 -16.30
C ILE A 821 2.45 26.12 -17.78
N TYR A 822 1.76 25.27 -18.55
CA TYR A 822 1.72 25.38 -20.02
C TYR A 822 0.34 25.65 -20.59
N MET A 823 -0.74 25.28 -19.87
CA MET A 823 -2.09 25.47 -20.40
C MET A 823 -2.40 26.95 -20.66
N CYS A 824 -2.95 27.25 -21.83
CA CYS A 824 -3.25 28.62 -22.25
C CYS A 824 -4.24 29.31 -21.31
N ASP A 825 -5.26 28.60 -20.82
CA ASP A 825 -6.28 29.12 -19.92
C ASP A 825 -5.79 29.35 -18.49
N ASN A 826 -4.61 28.82 -18.14
CA ASN A 826 -3.95 29.06 -16.87
C ASN A 826 -2.89 30.18 -16.95
N ALA A 827 -2.79 30.90 -18.07
CA ALA A 827 -2.03 32.14 -18.19
C ALA A 827 -2.79 33.30 -17.52
N ILE A 828 -2.80 33.27 -16.18
CA ILE A 828 -3.52 34.20 -15.32
C ILE A 828 -2.55 34.93 -14.37
N LYS A 829 -2.99 36.06 -13.81
CA LYS A 829 -2.22 36.76 -12.77
C LYS A 829 -2.15 35.88 -11.51
N GLY A 830 -0.96 35.49 -11.12
CA GLY A 830 -0.71 34.56 -10.02
C GLY A 830 0.76 34.17 -9.95
N HIS A 831 1.10 33.22 -9.09
CA HIS A 831 2.41 32.55 -9.07
C HIS A 831 2.17 31.04 -9.03
N PHE A 832 3.11 30.25 -9.54
CA PHE A 832 2.94 28.81 -9.77
C PHE A 832 1.81 28.47 -10.76
N VAL A 833 1.55 29.37 -11.70
CA VAL A 833 0.64 29.19 -12.83
C VAL A 833 1.44 29.30 -14.13
N ASN A 834 0.80 29.46 -15.29
CA ASN A 834 1.50 29.75 -16.54
C ASN A 834 1.98 31.22 -16.54
N ASN A 835 3.02 31.47 -15.73
CA ASN A 835 3.64 32.79 -15.56
C ASN A 835 4.40 33.27 -16.80
N SER A 836 4.73 32.37 -17.72
CA SER A 836 5.41 32.71 -18.97
C SER A 836 4.48 33.37 -19.98
N GLU A 837 3.16 33.27 -19.77
CA GLU A 837 2.14 33.61 -20.76
C GLU A 837 2.33 32.86 -22.10
N TYR A 838 2.89 31.65 -22.01
CA TYR A 838 3.04 30.76 -23.16
C TYR A 838 1.67 30.23 -23.57
N CYS A 839 1.41 30.16 -24.88
CA CYS A 839 0.18 29.53 -25.36
C CYS A 839 0.41 28.90 -26.73
N ASN A 840 0.15 27.59 -26.80
CA ASN A 840 0.21 26.79 -28.01
C ASN A 840 -0.96 25.80 -28.00
N GLU A 841 -1.90 25.94 -28.94
CA GLU A 841 -3.11 25.12 -29.01
C GLU A 841 -2.80 23.62 -29.14
N ARG A 842 -1.67 23.25 -29.79
CA ARG A 842 -1.25 21.85 -29.90
C ARG A 842 -0.79 21.29 -28.56
N VAL A 843 -0.10 22.11 -27.75
CA VAL A 843 0.29 21.72 -26.39
C VAL A 843 -0.95 21.51 -25.52
N ASP A 844 -1.93 22.40 -25.58
CA ASP A 844 -3.20 22.22 -24.87
C ASP A 844 -3.90 20.91 -25.28
N GLU A 845 -4.00 20.61 -26.59
CA GLU A 845 -4.57 19.35 -27.09
C GLU A 845 -3.85 18.11 -26.54
N LEU A 846 -2.52 18.11 -26.54
CA LEU A 846 -1.69 17.00 -26.08
C LEU A 846 -1.86 16.76 -24.57
N LEU A 847 -1.79 17.84 -23.77
CA LEU A 847 -1.95 17.75 -22.33
C LEU A 847 -3.36 17.28 -21.96
N LEU A 848 -4.41 17.82 -22.60
CA LEU A 848 -5.79 17.38 -22.38
C LEU A 848 -6.02 15.92 -22.77
N SER A 849 -5.46 15.48 -23.91
CA SER A 849 -5.55 14.08 -24.33
C SER A 849 -4.88 13.15 -23.32
N ALA A 850 -3.72 13.53 -22.80
CA ALA A 850 -3.00 12.73 -21.80
C ALA A 850 -3.69 12.74 -20.43
N ALA A 851 -4.45 13.79 -20.08
CA ALA A 851 -5.25 13.86 -18.85
C ALA A 851 -6.51 12.99 -18.89
N GLN A 852 -6.99 12.62 -20.08
CA GLN A 852 -8.28 11.94 -20.31
C GLN A 852 -8.14 10.43 -20.59
N SER A 853 -6.93 9.94 -20.81
CA SER A 853 -6.67 8.53 -21.10
C SER A 853 -6.04 7.81 -19.91
N ASN A 854 -6.44 6.55 -19.69
CA ASN A 854 -5.79 5.63 -18.75
C ASN A 854 -4.79 4.70 -19.46
N ASP A 855 -4.66 4.79 -20.79
CA ASP A 855 -3.72 3.98 -21.56
C ASP A 855 -2.31 4.57 -21.51
N PHE A 856 -1.34 3.77 -21.06
CA PHE A 856 0.03 4.23 -20.87
C PHE A 856 0.68 4.73 -22.17
N ASP A 857 0.52 3.99 -23.28
CA ASP A 857 1.18 4.30 -24.55
C ASP A 857 0.60 5.57 -25.19
N GLU A 858 -0.72 5.76 -25.10
CA GLU A 858 -1.39 6.99 -25.57
C GLU A 858 -0.90 8.22 -24.79
N ARG A 859 -0.84 8.13 -23.45
CA ARG A 859 -0.32 9.22 -22.61
C ARG A 859 1.15 9.50 -22.90
N LYS A 860 1.97 8.45 -23.01
CA LYS A 860 3.41 8.58 -23.27
C LYS A 860 3.68 9.29 -24.59
N ALA A 861 3.00 8.89 -25.67
CA ALA A 861 3.14 9.54 -26.97
C ALA A 861 2.74 11.03 -26.93
N ALA A 862 1.67 11.38 -26.21
CA ALA A 862 1.25 12.76 -26.06
C ALA A 862 2.25 13.61 -25.26
N TYR A 863 2.79 13.06 -24.16
CA TYR A 863 3.81 13.74 -23.36
C TYR A 863 5.15 13.85 -24.09
N ASP A 864 5.51 12.90 -24.96
CA ASP A 864 6.73 12.97 -25.78
C ASP A 864 6.67 14.14 -26.75
N GLU A 865 5.59 14.26 -27.52
CA GLU A 865 5.39 15.37 -28.46
C GLU A 865 5.31 16.73 -27.74
N PHE A 866 4.65 16.78 -26.57
CA PHE A 866 4.60 17.98 -25.74
C PHE A 866 6.00 18.44 -25.31
N GLN A 867 6.85 17.52 -24.86
CA GLN A 867 8.21 17.81 -24.45
C GLN A 867 9.08 18.24 -25.63
N GLU A 868 8.92 17.63 -26.81
CA GLU A 868 9.60 18.04 -28.04
C GLU A 868 9.26 19.49 -28.41
N ILE A 869 7.97 19.84 -28.47
CA ILE A 869 7.50 21.19 -28.81
C ILE A 869 8.04 22.22 -27.82
N THR A 870 7.89 21.97 -26.51
CA THR A 870 8.28 22.95 -25.50
C THR A 870 9.78 23.09 -25.37
N SER A 871 10.56 22.05 -25.65
CA SER A 871 12.02 22.15 -25.74
C SER A 871 12.44 22.99 -26.96
N GLU A 872 11.78 22.90 -28.11
CA GLU A 872 12.09 23.75 -29.27
C GLU A 872 11.66 25.22 -29.11
N GLU A 873 10.50 25.45 -28.48
CA GLU A 873 9.91 26.79 -28.31
C GLU A 873 10.43 27.53 -27.07
N VAL A 874 11.12 26.85 -26.16
CA VAL A 874 11.82 27.42 -24.98
C VAL A 874 10.99 28.45 -24.20
N PRO A 875 9.74 28.18 -23.79
CA PRO A 875 9.02 29.08 -22.89
C PRO A 875 9.67 29.12 -21.49
N LEU A 876 10.29 27.99 -21.11
CA LEU A 876 11.15 27.80 -19.95
C LEU A 876 12.41 27.07 -20.43
N TYR A 877 13.54 27.33 -19.77
CA TYR A 877 14.79 26.60 -20.00
C TYR A 877 15.18 25.84 -18.73
N TYR A 878 15.04 24.52 -18.78
CA TYR A 878 15.29 23.64 -17.64
C TYR A 878 16.78 23.46 -17.41
N ILE A 879 17.23 23.50 -16.15
CA ILE A 879 18.66 23.46 -15.80
C ILE A 879 19.01 22.09 -15.22
N ASN A 880 18.44 21.76 -14.07
CA ASN A 880 18.80 20.59 -13.29
C ASN A 880 17.62 20.10 -12.43
N THR A 881 17.67 18.83 -12.02
CA THR A 881 16.83 18.28 -10.96
C THR A 881 17.29 18.80 -9.59
N LEU A 882 16.36 18.96 -8.64
CA LEU A 882 16.67 19.43 -7.28
C LEU A 882 16.42 18.30 -6.27
N PRO A 883 17.42 17.50 -5.89
CA PRO A 883 17.20 16.44 -4.92
C PRO A 883 16.65 17.01 -3.60
N ILE A 884 15.66 16.32 -3.03
CA ILE A 884 15.15 16.60 -1.69
C ILE A 884 15.85 15.65 -0.75
N TYR A 885 16.67 16.22 0.13
CA TYR A 885 17.40 15.46 1.12
C TYR A 885 16.79 15.67 2.50
N LEU A 886 16.46 14.58 3.18
CA LEU A 886 15.95 14.61 4.56
C LEU A 886 17.03 14.10 5.51
N GLY A 887 17.35 14.89 6.53
CA GLY A 887 18.28 14.50 7.59
C GLY A 887 17.54 14.29 8.89
N ARG A 888 17.85 13.24 9.64
CA ARG A 888 17.27 13.00 10.96
C ARG A 888 18.25 12.33 11.92
N HIS A 889 17.89 12.38 13.19
CA HIS A 889 18.53 11.61 14.23
C HIS A 889 18.00 10.15 14.21
N PRO A 890 18.83 9.11 14.46
CA PRO A 890 18.43 7.70 14.31
C PRO A 890 17.35 7.23 15.31
N ASP A 891 17.12 7.97 16.40
CA ASP A 891 16.04 7.73 17.36
C ASP A 891 14.69 8.27 16.88
N VAL A 892 14.61 8.93 15.73
CA VAL A 892 13.34 9.27 15.07
C VAL A 892 12.93 8.07 14.22
N ILE A 893 11.89 7.34 14.66
CA ILE A 893 11.47 6.08 14.05
C ILE A 893 10.13 6.27 13.32
N ASN A 894 9.95 5.48 12.25
CA ASN A 894 8.75 5.48 11.40
C ASN A 894 8.42 6.85 10.80
N VAL A 895 9.46 7.46 10.21
CA VAL A 895 9.29 8.64 9.38
C VAL A 895 8.58 8.23 8.10
N PRO A 896 7.58 9.00 7.62
CA PRO A 896 6.90 8.66 6.37
C PRO A 896 7.88 8.57 5.20
N ASP A 897 7.89 7.42 4.53
CA ASP A 897 8.76 7.08 3.40
C ASP A 897 8.06 7.22 2.04
N GLY A 898 6.75 7.43 2.05
CA GLY A 898 5.93 7.69 0.87
C GLY A 898 6.33 8.93 0.05
N PRO A 899 5.64 9.18 -1.08
CA PRO A 899 5.99 10.20 -2.07
C PRO A 899 6.09 11.63 -1.53
N TRP A 900 5.53 11.91 -0.35
CA TRP A 900 5.50 13.23 0.26
C TRP A 900 6.50 13.43 1.42
N GLY A 901 7.16 12.36 1.90
CA GLY A 901 8.13 12.42 3.00
C GLY A 901 7.62 13.15 4.24
N PHE A 902 8.39 14.10 4.79
CA PHE A 902 7.96 14.89 5.96
C PHE A 902 6.67 15.72 5.78
N MET A 903 6.21 15.92 4.53
CA MET A 903 4.91 16.56 4.26
C MET A 903 3.72 15.62 4.49
N THR A 904 3.93 14.34 4.83
CA THR A 904 2.88 13.40 5.27
C THR A 904 2.50 13.65 6.74
N SER A 905 1.37 13.08 7.19
CA SER A 905 0.75 13.32 8.50
C SER A 905 1.67 13.09 9.71
N MET A 906 2.64 12.17 9.60
CA MET A 906 3.50 11.70 10.69
C MET A 906 2.72 11.14 11.89
N MET A 907 1.55 10.54 11.63
CA MET A 907 0.74 9.93 12.69
C MET A 907 1.45 8.74 13.35
N ASP A 908 2.25 7.99 12.58
CA ASP A 908 2.96 6.80 13.05
C ASP A 908 4.42 7.05 13.47
N THR A 909 4.94 8.28 13.31
CA THR A 909 6.30 8.63 13.75
C THR A 909 6.38 8.66 15.27
N TRP A 910 7.47 8.17 15.83
CA TRP A 910 7.72 8.16 17.27
C TRP A 910 9.22 8.31 17.61
N LEU A 911 9.54 8.54 18.89
CA LEU A 911 10.93 8.75 19.36
C LEU A 911 11.43 7.61 20.26
N ASP A 912 12.59 7.03 19.92
CA ASP A 912 13.25 5.98 20.70
C ASP A 912 14.10 6.53 21.86
N ARG A 913 13.49 7.33 22.73
CA ARG A 913 14.16 7.90 23.92
C ARG A 913 13.24 8.19 25.10
#